data_AF-A0A834LJK1-F1
#
_entry.id   AF-A0A834LJK1-F1
#
_cell.length_a   1.000
_cell.length_b   1.000
_cell.length_c   1.000
_cell.angle_alpha   90.00
_cell.angle_beta   90.00
_cell.angle_gamma   90.00
#
_symmetry.space_group_name_H-M   'P 1'
#
loop_
_entity.id
_entity.type
_entity.pdbx_description
1 polymer ?
#
loop_
_entity_poly.entity_id
_entity_poly.type
_entity_poly.pdbx_seq_one_letter_code
_entity_poly.pdbx_strand_id
1 'polypeptide(L)'
;MLRRLVTFFSDAPSWWWQHIDDDDPTRLLFTSCLLISVLSLVTWILSLIISKNKYPPLPPGPRGLPLVGNLLSLEPELHAHFATLSRTYGSIFTLWLGKKITLVVSSPAIAREILKDNDVAFANRDVSVAGALSSYGGRDMVWSPYGPEWRMMRKVLVREMLSNTTVEAMYFLRRQEIRKMIGYLHGQVGTPVNIGELMFQTALNVVTNMLWGGVTTGREEASVAAEFQPMIVEMIHLLGCRNISDLYPVLAWLDLQGIGKKMKGCAKRLDVIFDGIIDQRLKMNKQSGTKGDGEKAKDFLQFLLHQKEEAGDPKTSLTMIHVKALLMKTHHIIPSQFYCHQECSNTMILSSHFFHSISSLWLQLNHVDYEITVVLFTVSLLVLAGAWTAWISRNTPPLPPGPRGLPLVGNLPFLDPELHTCFQTLAQAYGPIVRLQLGTKVGVVISSPAAAREVLRDNDATFANRDVPELAMDAVAKGHSDIVFSPHGPGWQMLRKVCVREVLGSATLESVYGLRRREIRNTVRYLHSQVGSPVNVGEHMFLTALNAITSMLWGVTMKEEERNRIGVDFRVAVAEAMELLGKPNLSDFFPGLAWFDLQGLKKQMMGLVGRFNKIFDAITDRGLGLDGGKESRDFLQVLLQLKNEGDAKTPLTMTQLKVLFMV
;
A
#
# COMPACT_ATOMS: atom_id res chain seq x y z
N MET A 1 -52.61 -15.54 8.76
CA MET A 1 -51.75 -14.46 8.24
C MET A 1 -51.74 -14.42 6.70
N LEU A 2 -51.52 -15.55 6.01
CA LEU A 2 -51.59 -15.65 4.54
C LEU A 2 -52.95 -15.25 3.92
N ARG A 3 -54.10 -15.58 4.53
CA ARG A 3 -55.44 -15.14 4.05
C ARG A 3 -55.67 -13.62 4.12
N ARG A 4 -54.96 -12.90 5.01
CA ARG A 4 -55.04 -11.42 5.12
C ARG A 4 -54.13 -10.71 4.11
N LEU A 5 -53.06 -11.38 3.65
CA LEU A 5 -52.23 -10.88 2.56
C LEU A 5 -52.90 -11.06 1.19
N VAL A 6 -53.61 -12.17 0.97
CA VAL A 6 -54.34 -12.41 -0.29
C VAL A 6 -55.53 -11.45 -0.47
N THR A 7 -56.21 -11.09 0.61
CA THR A 7 -57.33 -10.12 0.58
C THR A 7 -56.85 -8.67 0.39
N PHE A 8 -55.64 -8.34 0.86
CA PHE A 8 -55.04 -7.02 0.60
C PHE A 8 -54.66 -6.83 -0.88
N PHE A 9 -54.32 -7.91 -1.60
CA PHE A 9 -54.04 -7.85 -3.04
C PHE A 9 -55.30 -8.05 -3.92
N SER A 10 -56.38 -8.66 -3.41
CA SER A 10 -57.64 -8.78 -4.17
C SER A 10 -58.46 -7.50 -4.20
N ASP A 11 -58.35 -6.68 -3.16
CA ASP A 11 -59.08 -5.42 -3.02
C ASP A 11 -58.22 -4.20 -3.44
N ALA A 12 -57.17 -4.45 -4.24
CA ALA A 12 -56.44 -3.39 -4.91
C ALA A 12 -57.45 -2.61 -5.79
N PRO A 13 -57.66 -1.32 -5.53
CA PRO A 13 -58.79 -0.63 -6.12
C PRO A 13 -58.56 -0.44 -7.62
N SER A 14 -59.60 -0.71 -8.40
CA SER A 14 -59.61 -0.71 -9.88
C SER A 14 -59.15 0.60 -10.54
N TRP A 15 -58.94 1.67 -9.77
CA TRP A 15 -58.32 2.92 -10.25
C TRP A 15 -56.81 2.80 -10.51
N TRP A 16 -56.12 1.79 -9.95
CA TRP A 16 -54.70 1.55 -10.28
C TRP A 16 -54.49 1.05 -11.72
N TRP A 17 -55.48 0.35 -12.29
CA TRP A 17 -55.41 -0.20 -13.65
C TRP A 17 -56.05 0.72 -14.71
N GLN A 18 -56.75 1.78 -14.30
CA GLN A 18 -57.53 2.64 -15.21
C GLN A 18 -56.76 3.84 -15.80
N HIS A 19 -55.46 4.00 -15.52
CA HIS A 19 -54.61 5.04 -16.12
C HIS A 19 -53.33 4.46 -16.75
N ILE A 20 -53.43 3.24 -17.25
CA ILE A 20 -52.38 2.59 -18.04
C ILE A 20 -52.66 2.94 -19.50
N ASP A 21 -52.22 4.12 -19.92
CA ASP A 21 -51.91 4.34 -21.33
C ASP A 21 -50.55 3.70 -21.61
N ASP A 22 -50.53 2.83 -22.63
CA ASP A 22 -49.52 1.79 -22.86
C ASP A 22 -48.19 2.28 -23.49
N ASP A 23 -47.97 3.59 -23.65
CA ASP A 23 -46.94 4.10 -24.59
C ASP A 23 -45.84 5.02 -24.02
N ASP A 24 -45.64 5.09 -22.69
CA ASP A 24 -44.56 5.92 -22.11
C ASP A 24 -43.27 5.13 -21.80
N PRO A 25 -42.19 5.25 -22.60
CA PRO A 25 -40.94 4.52 -22.39
C PRO A 25 -40.23 4.87 -21.07
N THR A 26 -40.55 6.02 -20.46
CA THR A 26 -39.95 6.45 -19.19
C THR A 26 -40.50 5.65 -17.99
N ARG A 27 -41.75 5.18 -18.05
CA ARG A 27 -42.38 4.35 -17.01
C ARG A 27 -41.89 2.90 -17.04
N LEU A 28 -41.58 2.37 -18.22
CA LEU A 28 -40.90 1.07 -18.37
C LEU A 28 -39.48 1.09 -17.78
N LEU A 29 -38.76 2.20 -17.94
CA LEU A 29 -37.45 2.41 -17.31
C LEU A 29 -37.57 2.58 -15.78
N PHE A 30 -38.58 3.29 -15.29
CA PHE A 30 -38.83 3.46 -13.85
C PHE A 30 -39.23 2.16 -13.15
N THR A 31 -40.20 1.42 -13.72
CA THR A 31 -40.65 0.13 -13.19
C THR A 31 -39.52 -0.91 -13.25
N SER A 32 -38.71 -0.93 -14.31
CA SER A 32 -37.54 -1.80 -14.38
C SER A 32 -36.46 -1.41 -13.36
N CYS A 33 -36.15 -0.12 -13.17
CA CYS A 33 -35.19 0.33 -12.15
C CYS A 33 -35.65 -0.01 -10.72
N LEU A 34 -36.93 0.20 -10.42
CA LEU A 34 -37.51 -0.15 -9.12
C LEU A 34 -37.44 -1.66 -8.91
N LEU A 35 -37.82 -2.45 -9.92
CA LEU A 35 -37.77 -3.91 -9.87
C LEU A 35 -36.33 -4.40 -9.69
N ILE A 36 -35.34 -3.81 -10.35
CA ILE A 36 -33.90 -4.12 -10.17
C ILE A 36 -33.44 -3.77 -8.76
N SER A 37 -33.86 -2.63 -8.20
CA SER A 37 -33.49 -2.23 -6.83
C SER A 37 -34.07 -3.16 -5.78
N VAL A 38 -35.33 -3.56 -5.93
CA VAL A 38 -36.00 -4.53 -5.04
C VAL A 38 -35.38 -5.92 -5.23
N LEU A 39 -35.10 -6.35 -6.46
CA LEU A 39 -34.41 -7.61 -6.71
C LEU A 39 -33.01 -7.62 -6.10
N SER A 40 -32.28 -6.51 -6.16
CA SER A 40 -30.97 -6.33 -5.55
C SER A 40 -31.04 -6.39 -4.03
N LEU A 41 -32.02 -5.71 -3.42
CA LEU A 41 -32.26 -5.75 -1.97
C LEU A 41 -32.68 -7.15 -1.51
N VAL A 42 -33.59 -7.81 -2.25
CA VAL A 42 -34.06 -9.17 -1.95
C VAL A 42 -32.94 -10.19 -2.14
N THR A 43 -32.14 -10.10 -3.20
CA THR A 43 -30.97 -10.97 -3.39
C THR A 43 -29.89 -10.71 -2.35
N TRP A 44 -29.71 -9.47 -1.88
CA TRP A 44 -28.82 -9.14 -0.78
C TRP A 44 -29.32 -9.74 0.55
N ILE A 45 -30.60 -9.56 0.89
CA ILE A 45 -31.23 -10.16 2.08
C ILE A 45 -31.19 -11.69 2.01
N LEU A 46 -31.52 -12.27 0.86
CA LEU A 46 -31.41 -13.71 0.63
C LEU A 46 -29.96 -14.17 0.72
N SER A 47 -28.98 -13.40 0.24
CA SER A 47 -27.56 -13.74 0.41
C SER A 47 -27.14 -13.73 1.88
N LEU A 48 -27.69 -12.83 2.70
CA LEU A 48 -27.44 -12.79 4.15
C LEU A 48 -28.11 -13.96 4.90
N ILE A 49 -29.29 -14.40 4.44
CA ILE A 49 -30.05 -15.51 5.03
C ILE A 49 -29.52 -16.88 4.57
N ILE A 50 -29.11 -16.99 3.29
CA ILE A 50 -28.62 -18.21 2.64
C ILE A 50 -27.12 -18.40 2.90
N SER A 51 -26.37 -17.33 3.22
CA SER A 51 -24.99 -17.41 3.72
C SER A 51 -24.94 -17.87 5.19
N LYS A 52 -25.59 -19.00 5.47
CA LYS A 52 -25.07 -19.93 6.46
C LYS A 52 -23.96 -20.69 5.75
N ASN A 53 -22.75 -20.17 5.81
CA ASN A 53 -21.59 -20.85 5.25
C ASN A 53 -21.51 -22.26 5.84
N LYS A 54 -21.66 -23.27 4.98
CA LYS A 54 -21.51 -24.70 5.28
C LYS A 54 -20.05 -25.10 5.51
N TYR A 55 -19.17 -24.12 5.76
CA TYR A 55 -17.76 -24.40 5.94
C TYR A 55 -17.51 -24.87 7.38
N PRO A 56 -16.61 -25.84 7.60
CA PRO A 56 -16.08 -26.12 8.92
C PRO A 56 -15.51 -24.83 9.54
N PRO A 57 -15.34 -24.79 10.87
CA PRO A 57 -14.81 -23.60 11.55
C PRO A 57 -13.50 -23.15 10.89
N LEU A 58 -13.55 -21.97 10.26
CA LEU A 58 -12.41 -21.38 9.59
C LEU A 58 -11.45 -20.78 10.63
N PRO A 59 -10.14 -20.70 10.33
CA PRO A 59 -9.20 -19.95 11.14
C PRO A 59 -9.67 -18.50 11.36
N PRO A 60 -9.32 -17.88 12.51
CA PRO A 60 -9.68 -16.50 12.81
C PRO A 60 -9.19 -15.54 11.72
N GLY A 61 -9.75 -14.33 11.63
CA GLY A 61 -9.29 -13.36 10.64
C GLY A 61 -10.10 -12.07 10.65
N PRO A 62 -9.60 -11.00 10.00
CA PRO A 62 -10.31 -9.74 9.91
C PRO A 62 -11.59 -9.93 9.10
N ARG A 63 -12.68 -9.28 9.52
CA ARG A 63 -13.96 -9.39 8.81
C ARG A 63 -13.94 -8.60 7.52
N GLY A 64 -14.23 -9.29 6.43
CA GLY A 64 -14.43 -8.66 5.14
C GLY A 64 -15.84 -8.10 4.99
N LEU A 65 -15.98 -6.96 4.33
CA LEU A 65 -17.26 -6.33 4.01
C LEU A 65 -18.09 -7.23 3.06
N PRO A 66 -19.42 -7.09 3.02
CA PRO A 66 -20.26 -7.74 2.02
C PRO A 66 -19.76 -7.43 0.59
N LEU A 67 -19.79 -8.43 -0.29
CA LEU A 67 -19.35 -8.39 -1.69
C LEU A 67 -17.84 -8.21 -1.91
N VAL A 68 -17.17 -7.30 -1.20
CA VAL A 68 -15.73 -6.95 -1.40
C VAL A 68 -14.77 -7.67 -0.45
N GLY A 69 -15.26 -8.24 0.64
CA GLY A 69 -14.40 -8.88 1.63
C GLY A 69 -13.42 -7.88 2.26
N ASN A 70 -12.19 -8.29 2.47
CA ASN A 70 -11.08 -7.53 3.03
C ASN A 70 -10.31 -6.69 1.99
N LEU A 71 -10.76 -6.62 0.73
CA LEU A 71 -10.01 -5.92 -0.33
C LEU A 71 -9.69 -4.45 0.00
N LEU A 72 -10.62 -3.74 0.66
CA LEU A 72 -10.45 -2.33 1.02
C LEU A 72 -9.53 -2.10 2.22
N SER A 73 -9.27 -3.13 3.01
CA SER A 73 -8.36 -3.05 4.16
C SER A 73 -6.93 -3.46 3.82
N LEU A 74 -6.64 -3.85 2.57
CA LEU A 74 -5.31 -4.28 2.15
C LEU A 74 -4.40 -3.07 1.89
N GLU A 75 -3.26 -3.06 2.56
CA GLU A 75 -2.19 -2.10 2.32
C GLU A 75 -1.33 -2.49 1.09
N PRO A 76 -0.61 -1.54 0.46
CA PRO A 76 0.22 -1.81 -0.71
C PRO A 76 1.29 -2.89 -0.48
N GLU A 77 1.95 -2.88 0.68
CA GLU A 77 2.95 -3.90 1.05
C GLU A 77 2.27 -5.13 1.69
N LEU A 78 1.61 -5.94 0.85
CA LEU A 78 0.79 -7.07 1.30
C LEU A 78 1.50 -8.02 2.27
N HIS A 79 2.77 -8.32 2.03
CA HIS A 79 3.53 -9.26 2.86
C HIS A 79 3.83 -8.70 4.26
N ALA A 80 4.16 -7.40 4.37
CA ALA A 80 4.35 -6.73 5.65
C ALA A 80 3.01 -6.58 6.40
N HIS A 81 1.96 -6.21 5.68
CA HIS A 81 0.60 -6.13 6.22
C HIS A 81 0.14 -7.48 6.77
N PHE A 82 0.33 -8.57 6.03
CA PHE A 82 -0.01 -9.93 6.47
C PHE A 82 0.83 -10.38 7.68
N ALA A 83 2.11 -9.99 7.73
CA ALA A 83 2.94 -10.24 8.91
C ALA A 83 2.39 -9.52 10.15
N THR A 84 1.89 -8.28 10.01
CA THR A 84 1.22 -7.56 11.09
C THR A 84 -0.09 -8.24 11.50
N LEU A 85 -0.95 -8.63 10.54
CA LEU A 85 -2.19 -9.36 10.82
C LEU A 85 -1.93 -10.70 11.52
N SER A 86 -0.83 -11.39 11.19
CA SER A 86 -0.47 -12.66 11.83
C SER A 86 -0.19 -12.51 13.33
N ARG A 87 0.27 -11.33 13.78
CA ARG A 87 0.47 -11.04 15.21
C ARG A 87 -0.86 -10.89 15.94
N THR A 88 -1.90 -10.43 15.24
CA THR A 88 -3.24 -10.20 15.82
C THR A 88 -4.13 -11.44 15.77
N TYR A 89 -4.15 -12.13 14.62
CA TYR A 89 -5.05 -13.26 14.37
C TYR A 89 -4.38 -14.62 14.53
N GLY A 90 -3.05 -14.66 14.72
CA GLY A 90 -2.27 -15.88 14.88
C GLY A 90 -1.60 -16.34 13.58
N SER A 91 -0.90 -17.46 13.67
CA SER A 91 -0.04 -17.99 12.59
C SER A 91 -0.78 -18.53 11.37
N ILE A 92 -2.09 -18.72 11.47
CA ILE A 92 -2.98 -19.04 10.36
C ILE A 92 -4.25 -18.22 10.50
N PHE A 93 -4.60 -17.45 9.47
CA PHE A 93 -5.78 -16.62 9.50
C PHE A 93 -6.48 -16.53 8.14
N THR A 94 -7.77 -16.20 8.17
CA THR A 94 -8.64 -16.16 6.99
C THR A 94 -8.84 -14.73 6.49
N LEU A 95 -8.72 -14.54 5.18
CA LEU A 95 -9.07 -13.33 4.45
C LEU A 95 -10.11 -13.64 3.39
N TRP A 96 -10.97 -12.67 3.10
CA TRP A 96 -11.93 -12.71 2.02
C TRP A 96 -11.48 -11.73 0.93
N LEU A 97 -11.08 -12.22 -0.24
CA LEU A 97 -10.73 -11.38 -1.39
C LEU A 97 -11.93 -11.38 -2.35
N GLY A 98 -12.85 -10.42 -2.17
CA GLY A 98 -14.15 -10.45 -2.82
C GLY A 98 -14.97 -11.65 -2.34
N LYS A 99 -15.25 -12.61 -3.23
CA LYS A 99 -15.92 -13.88 -2.89
C LYS A 99 -14.95 -15.04 -2.62
N LYS A 100 -13.64 -14.86 -2.84
CA LYS A 100 -12.64 -15.91 -2.65
C LYS A 100 -12.16 -15.95 -1.21
N ILE A 101 -12.10 -17.16 -0.63
CA ILE A 101 -11.51 -17.40 0.68
C ILE A 101 -10.00 -17.58 0.49
N THR A 102 -9.21 -16.87 1.26
CA THR A 102 -7.75 -16.94 1.24
C THR A 102 -7.24 -17.21 2.64
N LEU A 103 -6.48 -18.29 2.80
CA LEU A 103 -5.80 -18.61 4.05
C LEU A 103 -4.37 -18.08 3.99
N VAL A 104 -3.97 -17.29 4.98
CA VAL A 104 -2.61 -16.80 5.13
C VAL A 104 -1.92 -17.60 6.23
N VAL A 105 -0.73 -18.11 5.90
CA VAL A 105 0.06 -18.98 6.78
C VAL A 105 1.41 -18.32 7.04
N SER A 106 1.71 -18.11 8.32
CA SER A 106 2.90 -17.37 8.78
C SER A 106 3.74 -18.14 9.81
N SER A 107 3.58 -19.47 9.88
CA SER A 107 4.39 -20.34 10.76
C SER A 107 5.11 -21.44 9.95
N PRO A 108 6.40 -21.70 10.23
CA PRO A 108 7.14 -22.79 9.61
C PRO A 108 6.49 -24.18 9.81
N ALA A 109 5.87 -24.41 10.97
CA ALA A 109 5.24 -25.69 11.28
C ALA A 109 4.02 -25.95 10.37
N ILE A 110 3.16 -24.95 10.21
CA ILE A 110 1.96 -25.03 9.35
C ILE A 110 2.38 -25.05 7.87
N ALA A 111 3.39 -24.26 7.50
CA ALA A 111 3.94 -24.29 6.14
C ALA A 111 4.48 -25.67 5.78
N ARG A 112 5.13 -26.39 6.71
CA ARG A 112 5.55 -27.78 6.51
C ARG A 112 4.35 -28.71 6.32
N GLU A 113 3.32 -28.58 7.13
CA GLU A 113 2.12 -29.42 7.02
C GLU A 113 1.44 -29.26 5.64
N ILE A 114 1.40 -28.04 5.12
CA ILE A 114 0.78 -27.73 3.81
C ILE A 114 1.70 -28.09 2.64
N LEU A 115 2.98 -27.72 2.70
CA LEU A 115 3.91 -27.81 1.56
C LEU A 115 4.69 -29.13 1.50
N LYS A 116 4.60 -29.97 2.54
CA LYS A 116 5.29 -31.26 2.61
C LYS A 116 4.34 -32.41 2.95
N ASP A 117 3.62 -32.31 4.07
CA ASP A 117 2.86 -33.44 4.58
C ASP A 117 1.52 -33.62 3.81
N ASN A 118 0.95 -32.53 3.31
CA ASN A 118 -0.27 -32.49 2.47
C ASN A 118 -0.03 -31.81 1.11
N ASP A 119 1.20 -31.87 0.60
CA ASP A 119 1.64 -31.12 -0.58
C ASP A 119 0.76 -31.33 -1.83
N VAL A 120 0.30 -32.56 -2.09
CA VAL A 120 -0.58 -32.89 -3.22
C VAL A 120 -1.96 -32.21 -3.11
N ALA A 121 -2.52 -32.08 -1.91
CA ALA A 121 -3.82 -31.45 -1.70
C ALA A 121 -3.79 -29.94 -1.99
N PHE A 122 -2.63 -29.31 -1.75
CA PHE A 122 -2.40 -27.88 -1.95
C PHE A 122 -1.54 -27.56 -3.18
N ALA A 123 -1.33 -28.53 -4.08
CA ALA A 123 -0.44 -28.37 -5.23
C ALA A 123 -1.00 -27.47 -6.34
N ASN A 124 -2.33 -27.36 -6.42
CA ASN A 124 -3.03 -26.60 -7.46
C ASN A 124 -3.05 -25.10 -7.16
N ARG A 125 -3.06 -24.29 -8.23
CA ARG A 125 -3.11 -22.82 -8.14
C ARG A 125 -4.37 -22.28 -8.78
N ASP A 126 -4.90 -21.21 -8.18
CA ASP A 126 -5.92 -20.39 -8.84
C ASP A 126 -5.27 -19.60 -9.98
N VAL A 127 -5.64 -19.94 -11.20
CA VAL A 127 -5.10 -19.30 -12.41
C VAL A 127 -5.82 -17.97 -12.64
N SER A 128 -5.08 -16.86 -12.64
CA SER A 128 -5.61 -15.54 -13.01
C SER A 128 -5.86 -15.46 -14.52
N VAL A 129 -6.70 -14.51 -14.97
CA VAL A 129 -6.93 -14.23 -16.40
C VAL A 129 -5.61 -13.93 -17.10
N ALA A 130 -4.77 -13.10 -16.49
CA ALA A 130 -3.43 -12.80 -16.99
C ALA A 130 -2.54 -14.06 -17.03
N GLY A 131 -2.59 -14.87 -15.97
CA GLY A 131 -1.92 -16.17 -15.89
C GLY A 131 -2.32 -17.08 -17.05
N ALA A 132 -3.61 -17.32 -17.24
CA ALA A 132 -4.14 -18.19 -18.29
C ALA A 132 -3.72 -17.73 -19.70
N LEU A 133 -3.80 -16.43 -19.98
CA LEU A 133 -3.42 -15.87 -21.29
C LEU A 133 -1.90 -15.94 -21.55
N SER A 134 -1.08 -15.75 -20.51
CA SER A 134 0.39 -15.85 -20.62
C SER A 134 0.91 -17.29 -20.72
N SER A 135 0.12 -18.29 -20.32
CA SER A 135 0.55 -19.68 -20.11
C SER A 135 -0.18 -20.69 -21.01
N TYR A 136 -0.53 -20.28 -22.23
CA TYR A 136 -1.19 -21.15 -23.21
C TYR A 136 -2.48 -21.80 -22.69
N GLY A 137 -3.24 -21.07 -21.85
CA GLY A 137 -4.45 -21.55 -21.20
C GLY A 137 -4.21 -22.25 -19.86
N GLY A 138 -3.14 -21.94 -19.14
CA GLY A 138 -2.79 -22.61 -17.88
C GLY A 138 -2.10 -23.97 -18.07
N ARG A 139 -1.47 -24.19 -19.23
CA ARG A 139 -0.76 -25.45 -19.56
C ARG A 139 0.75 -25.38 -19.34
N ASP A 140 1.23 -24.31 -18.71
CA ASP A 140 2.62 -24.18 -18.33
C ASP A 140 2.89 -24.79 -16.95
N MET A 141 4.15 -24.84 -16.54
CA MET A 141 4.52 -25.45 -15.26
C MET A 141 4.21 -24.54 -14.04
N VAL A 142 3.91 -23.25 -14.24
CA VAL A 142 3.47 -22.36 -13.15
C VAL A 142 2.02 -22.67 -12.77
N TRP A 143 1.12 -22.69 -13.75
CA TRP A 143 -0.33 -22.65 -13.53
C TRP A 143 -1.04 -23.98 -13.75
N SER A 144 -0.41 -24.95 -14.44
CA SER A 144 -1.07 -26.24 -14.67
C SER A 144 -1.37 -26.98 -13.37
N PRO A 145 -2.55 -27.65 -13.29
CA PRO A 145 -2.88 -28.46 -12.14
C PRO A 145 -1.92 -29.64 -12.01
N TYR A 146 -1.71 -30.08 -10.78
CA TYR A 146 -0.88 -31.23 -10.50
C TYR A 146 -1.45 -32.49 -11.18
N GLY A 147 -0.62 -33.15 -11.98
CA GLY A 147 -1.04 -34.28 -12.79
C GLY A 147 0.12 -34.91 -13.56
N PRO A 148 -0.16 -35.91 -14.43
CA PRO A 148 0.86 -36.53 -15.27
C PRO A 148 1.63 -35.53 -16.14
N GLU A 149 0.94 -34.58 -16.77
CA GLU A 149 1.55 -33.56 -17.63
C GLU A 149 2.50 -32.64 -16.86
N TRP A 150 2.07 -32.10 -15.71
CA TRP A 150 2.93 -31.29 -14.84
C TRP A 150 4.15 -32.06 -14.35
N ARG A 151 3.97 -33.34 -13.94
CA ARG A 151 5.09 -34.19 -13.49
C ARG A 151 6.10 -34.46 -14.60
N MET A 152 5.62 -34.67 -15.84
CA MET A 152 6.48 -34.82 -17.01
C MET A 152 7.29 -33.53 -17.26
N MET A 153 6.64 -32.37 -17.34
CA MET A 153 7.32 -31.08 -17.53
C MET A 153 8.33 -30.80 -16.42
N ARG A 154 7.98 -31.06 -15.16
CA ARG A 154 8.90 -30.91 -14.03
C ARG A 154 10.08 -31.88 -14.11
N LYS A 155 9.86 -33.13 -14.53
CA LYS A 155 10.93 -34.11 -14.72
C LYS A 155 11.92 -33.62 -15.78
N VAL A 156 11.43 -33.17 -16.93
CA VAL A 156 12.26 -32.60 -18.01
C VAL A 156 13.01 -31.37 -17.50
N LEU A 157 12.32 -30.41 -16.86
CA LEU A 157 12.99 -29.21 -16.36
C LEU A 157 14.08 -29.54 -15.33
N VAL A 158 13.79 -30.37 -14.33
CA VAL A 158 14.72 -30.61 -13.21
C VAL A 158 15.85 -31.56 -13.58
N ARG A 159 15.55 -32.69 -14.24
CA ARG A 159 16.55 -33.71 -14.53
C ARG A 159 17.41 -33.39 -15.73
N GLU A 160 16.87 -32.59 -16.65
CA GLU A 160 17.44 -32.48 -17.98
C GLU A 160 17.93 -31.06 -18.24
N MET A 161 17.08 -30.04 -18.03
CA MET A 161 17.51 -28.64 -18.21
C MET A 161 18.35 -28.12 -17.04
N LEU A 162 17.89 -28.29 -15.80
CA LEU A 162 18.54 -27.75 -14.60
C LEU A 162 19.53 -28.73 -13.95
N SER A 163 19.98 -29.74 -14.68
CA SER A 163 21.00 -30.67 -14.20
C SER A 163 22.36 -30.00 -14.14
N ASN A 164 23.23 -30.44 -13.23
CA ASN A 164 24.59 -29.92 -13.12
C ASN A 164 25.34 -30.06 -14.46
N THR A 165 25.15 -31.17 -15.18
CA THR A 165 25.81 -31.41 -16.46
C THR A 165 25.39 -30.41 -17.54
N THR A 166 24.09 -30.12 -17.66
CA THR A 166 23.55 -29.18 -18.66
C THR A 166 23.92 -27.75 -18.31
N VAL A 167 23.81 -27.37 -17.03
CA VAL A 167 24.21 -26.05 -16.54
C VAL A 167 25.71 -25.83 -16.76
N GLU A 168 26.57 -26.80 -16.51
CA GLU A 168 28.02 -26.68 -16.78
C GLU A 168 28.34 -26.62 -18.28
N ALA A 169 27.62 -27.36 -19.13
CA ALA A 169 27.79 -27.27 -20.59
C ALA A 169 27.56 -25.85 -21.13
N MET A 170 26.69 -25.08 -20.48
CA MET A 170 26.34 -23.70 -20.84
C MET A 170 27.14 -22.64 -20.06
N TYR A 171 28.21 -23.01 -19.35
CA TYR A 171 29.04 -22.07 -18.58
C TYR A 171 29.56 -20.89 -19.42
N PHE A 172 29.92 -21.16 -20.68
CA PHE A 172 30.47 -20.13 -21.57
C PHE A 172 29.48 -18.99 -21.84
N LEU A 173 28.19 -19.28 -21.99
CA LEU A 173 27.12 -18.29 -22.22
C LEU A 173 26.96 -17.38 -21.00
N ARG A 174 26.93 -17.96 -19.79
CA ARG A 174 26.86 -17.18 -18.55
C ARG A 174 28.09 -16.29 -18.39
N ARG A 175 29.28 -16.85 -18.63
CA ARG A 175 30.54 -16.13 -18.50
C ARG A 175 30.63 -14.95 -19.48
N GLN A 176 30.09 -15.10 -20.68
CA GLN A 176 30.05 -14.04 -21.69
C GLN A 176 29.23 -12.84 -21.21
N GLU A 177 28.02 -13.07 -20.71
CA GLU A 177 27.16 -11.98 -20.22
C GLU A 177 27.72 -11.29 -18.97
N ILE A 178 28.29 -12.06 -18.03
CA ILE A 178 28.95 -11.48 -16.86
C ILE A 178 30.14 -10.61 -17.26
N ARG A 179 30.91 -11.01 -18.28
CA ARG A 179 32.01 -10.18 -18.80
C ARG A 179 31.53 -8.90 -19.47
N LYS A 180 30.42 -8.94 -20.21
CA LYS A 180 29.79 -7.73 -20.77
C LYS A 180 29.40 -6.76 -19.66
N MET A 181 28.78 -7.25 -18.58
CA MET A 181 28.44 -6.44 -17.41
C MET A 181 29.67 -5.82 -16.74
N ILE A 182 30.73 -6.62 -16.53
CA ILE A 182 32.00 -6.13 -15.93
C ILE A 182 32.65 -5.07 -16.84
N GLY A 183 32.67 -5.30 -18.16
CA GLY A 183 33.19 -4.34 -19.13
C GLY A 183 32.41 -3.02 -19.13
N TYR A 184 31.08 -3.09 -19.04
CA TYR A 184 30.23 -1.92 -18.87
C TYR A 184 30.57 -1.15 -17.59
N LEU A 185 30.67 -1.84 -16.44
CA LEU A 185 31.03 -1.20 -15.16
C LEU A 185 32.42 -0.54 -15.20
N HIS A 186 33.39 -1.18 -15.85
CA HIS A 186 34.72 -0.59 -16.04
C HIS A 186 34.68 0.66 -16.92
N GLY A 187 33.74 0.75 -17.88
CA GLY A 187 33.53 1.96 -18.69
C GLY A 187 32.79 3.08 -17.95
N GLN A 188 32.20 2.81 -16.79
CA GLN A 188 31.43 3.76 -15.97
C GLN A 188 32.20 4.20 -14.70
N VAL A 189 33.54 4.13 -14.72
CA VAL A 189 34.35 4.59 -13.59
C VAL A 189 34.14 6.10 -13.38
N GLY A 190 33.71 6.46 -12.17
CA GLY A 190 33.43 7.85 -11.80
C GLY A 190 32.01 8.33 -12.09
N THR A 191 31.14 7.50 -12.68
CA THR A 191 29.72 7.82 -12.92
C THR A 191 28.80 6.99 -12.01
N PRO A 192 27.65 7.54 -11.56
CA PRO A 192 26.68 6.78 -10.79
C PRO A 192 25.98 5.75 -11.68
N VAL A 193 25.86 4.50 -11.21
CA VAL A 193 25.22 3.38 -11.92
C VAL A 193 24.14 2.74 -11.03
N ASN A 194 22.97 2.43 -11.62
CA ASN A 194 21.92 1.66 -10.94
C ASN A 194 22.25 0.17 -10.97
N ILE A 195 22.83 -0.34 -9.88
CA ILE A 195 23.22 -1.76 -9.76
C ILE A 195 22.00 -2.70 -9.82
N GLY A 196 20.84 -2.30 -9.27
CA GLY A 196 19.64 -3.13 -9.27
C GLY A 196 19.15 -3.43 -10.69
N GLU A 197 19.05 -2.38 -11.50
CA GLU A 197 18.67 -2.48 -12.92
C GLU A 197 19.72 -3.26 -13.72
N LEU A 198 21.01 -2.97 -13.52
CA LEU A 198 22.08 -3.67 -14.21
C LEU A 198 22.10 -5.18 -13.89
N MET A 199 21.92 -5.55 -12.62
CA MET A 199 21.86 -6.96 -12.19
C MET A 199 20.63 -7.66 -12.78
N PHE A 200 19.48 -6.99 -12.82
CA PHE A 200 18.27 -7.52 -13.43
C PHE A 200 18.45 -7.76 -14.94
N GLN A 201 18.96 -6.77 -15.68
CA GLN A 201 19.24 -6.89 -17.11
C GLN A 201 20.25 -8.01 -17.39
N THR A 202 21.32 -8.10 -16.58
CA THR A 202 22.34 -9.14 -16.73
C THR A 202 21.77 -10.53 -16.47
N ALA A 203 20.94 -10.69 -15.43
CA ALA A 203 20.26 -11.96 -15.15
C ALA A 203 19.32 -12.35 -16.30
N LEU A 204 18.58 -11.39 -16.86
CA LEU A 204 17.71 -11.60 -18.02
C LEU A 204 18.50 -12.05 -19.24
N ASN A 205 19.61 -11.38 -19.57
CA ASN A 205 20.48 -11.77 -20.68
C ASN A 205 21.08 -13.15 -20.50
N VAL A 206 21.53 -13.48 -19.28
CA VAL A 206 22.06 -14.80 -18.95
C VAL A 206 21.01 -15.90 -19.21
N VAL A 207 19.77 -15.70 -18.75
CA VAL A 207 18.68 -16.68 -18.95
C VAL A 207 18.31 -16.79 -20.43
N THR A 208 18.10 -15.66 -21.12
CA THR A 208 17.79 -15.62 -22.56
C THR A 208 18.87 -16.33 -23.39
N ASN A 209 20.15 -16.08 -23.09
CA ASN A 209 21.24 -16.69 -23.82
C ASN A 209 21.36 -18.19 -23.55
N MET A 210 21.07 -18.66 -22.33
CA MET A 210 20.98 -20.10 -22.07
C MET A 210 19.79 -20.76 -22.79
N LEU A 211 18.73 -20.01 -23.11
CA LEU A 211 17.54 -20.55 -23.78
C LEU A 211 17.72 -20.70 -25.29
N TRP A 212 18.24 -19.68 -25.97
CA TRP A 212 18.41 -19.68 -27.43
C TRP A 212 19.61 -18.86 -27.92
N GLY A 213 20.60 -18.59 -27.07
CA GLY A 213 21.79 -17.81 -27.43
C GLY A 213 22.63 -18.44 -28.54
N GLY A 214 22.42 -19.73 -28.86
CA GLY A 214 23.03 -20.37 -30.02
C GLY A 214 22.24 -20.22 -31.32
N VAL A 215 21.12 -19.48 -31.35
CA VAL A 215 20.26 -19.27 -32.52
C VAL A 215 20.52 -17.89 -33.13
N THR A 216 20.51 -16.85 -32.29
CA THR A 216 20.67 -15.46 -32.72
C THR A 216 22.12 -15.02 -32.56
N THR A 217 22.80 -14.66 -33.65
CA THR A 217 24.18 -14.14 -33.60
C THR A 217 24.24 -12.70 -34.10
N GLY A 218 24.90 -11.81 -33.34
CA GLY A 218 25.23 -10.46 -33.81
C GLY A 218 24.03 -9.51 -33.80
N ARG A 219 23.68 -8.93 -34.96
CA ARG A 219 22.66 -7.87 -35.05
C ARG A 219 21.24 -8.38 -34.79
N GLU A 220 20.95 -9.64 -35.12
CA GLU A 220 19.67 -10.29 -34.84
C GLU A 220 19.45 -10.52 -33.33
N GLU A 221 20.50 -10.87 -32.58
CA GLU A 221 20.46 -11.03 -31.11
C GLU A 221 20.02 -9.73 -30.43
N ALA A 222 20.62 -8.61 -30.81
CA ALA A 222 20.28 -7.30 -30.26
C ALA A 222 18.83 -6.89 -30.58
N SER A 223 18.35 -7.19 -31.79
CA SER A 223 16.97 -6.89 -32.21
C SER A 223 15.94 -7.70 -31.45
N VAL A 224 16.16 -9.02 -31.35
CA VAL A 224 15.26 -9.93 -30.61
C VAL A 224 15.25 -9.57 -29.13
N ALA A 225 16.41 -9.30 -28.53
CA ALA A 225 16.50 -8.88 -27.13
C ALA A 225 15.76 -7.55 -26.88
N ALA A 226 15.89 -6.57 -27.78
CA ALA A 226 15.24 -5.26 -27.67
C ALA A 226 13.70 -5.35 -27.72
N GLU A 227 13.14 -6.33 -28.45
CA GLU A 227 11.69 -6.56 -28.46
C GLU A 227 11.22 -7.44 -27.30
N PHE A 228 12.04 -8.42 -26.92
CA PHE A 228 11.70 -9.46 -25.94
C PHE A 228 11.68 -8.94 -24.50
N GLN A 229 12.73 -8.22 -24.09
CA GLN A 229 12.88 -7.73 -22.72
C GLN A 229 11.72 -6.83 -22.25
N PRO A 230 11.33 -5.75 -22.97
CA PRO A 230 10.24 -4.88 -22.52
C PRO A 230 8.91 -5.62 -22.47
N MET A 231 8.68 -6.58 -23.38
CA MET A 231 7.50 -7.42 -23.36
C MET A 231 7.45 -8.32 -22.12
N ILE A 232 8.55 -8.97 -21.73
CA ILE A 232 8.59 -9.78 -20.51
C ILE A 232 8.35 -8.91 -19.27
N VAL A 233 8.94 -7.72 -19.22
CA VAL A 233 8.68 -6.75 -18.13
C VAL A 233 7.20 -6.37 -18.07
N GLU A 234 6.56 -6.09 -19.21
CA GLU A 234 5.12 -5.80 -19.30
C GLU A 234 4.27 -6.99 -18.84
N MET A 235 4.61 -8.22 -19.24
CA MET A 235 3.92 -9.43 -18.79
C MET A 235 4.03 -9.64 -17.27
N ILE A 236 5.22 -9.44 -16.70
CA ILE A 236 5.44 -9.52 -15.25
C ILE A 236 4.60 -8.47 -14.52
N HIS A 237 4.57 -7.23 -15.04
CA HIS A 237 3.73 -6.16 -14.51
C HIS A 237 2.24 -6.53 -14.52
N LEU A 238 1.73 -6.99 -15.67
CA LEU A 238 0.33 -7.39 -15.82
C LEU A 238 -0.07 -8.57 -14.92
N LEU A 239 0.85 -9.51 -14.66
CA LEU A 239 0.65 -10.61 -13.72
C LEU A 239 0.61 -10.13 -12.25
N GLY A 240 1.30 -9.03 -11.93
CA GLY A 240 1.31 -8.43 -10.59
C GLY A 240 0.11 -7.50 -10.31
N CYS A 241 -0.63 -7.10 -11.35
CA CYS A 241 -1.78 -6.21 -11.21
C CYS A 241 -2.96 -6.87 -10.49
N ARG A 242 -3.63 -6.11 -9.61
CA ARG A 242 -4.88 -6.50 -8.96
C ARG A 242 -6.03 -6.41 -9.98
N ASN A 243 -6.48 -7.55 -10.48
CA ASN A 243 -7.50 -7.63 -11.52
C ASN A 243 -8.90 -7.97 -10.94
N ILE A 244 -9.89 -7.12 -11.20
CA ILE A 244 -11.28 -7.29 -10.76
C ILE A 244 -11.88 -8.56 -11.35
N SER A 245 -11.54 -8.90 -12.59
CA SER A 245 -12.01 -10.11 -13.27
C SER A 245 -11.61 -11.40 -12.52
N ASP A 246 -10.48 -11.37 -11.80
CA ASP A 246 -9.98 -12.51 -11.02
C ASP A 246 -10.70 -12.66 -9.66
N LEU A 247 -11.31 -11.57 -9.18
CA LEU A 247 -12.06 -11.52 -7.92
C LEU A 247 -13.56 -11.78 -8.13
N TYR A 248 -14.08 -11.35 -9.28
CA TYR A 248 -15.49 -11.49 -9.69
C TYR A 248 -15.61 -12.14 -11.07
N PRO A 249 -15.60 -13.49 -11.16
CA PRO A 249 -15.63 -14.20 -12.44
C PRO A 249 -16.81 -13.83 -13.35
N VAL A 250 -17.96 -13.43 -12.77
CA VAL A 250 -19.14 -12.97 -13.53
C VAL A 250 -18.86 -11.71 -14.36
N LEU A 251 -17.89 -10.87 -13.94
CA LEU A 251 -17.48 -9.66 -14.65
C LEU A 251 -16.29 -9.89 -15.58
N ALA A 252 -15.75 -11.11 -15.65
CA ALA A 252 -14.50 -11.37 -16.37
C ALA A 252 -14.60 -11.10 -17.88
N TRP A 253 -15.80 -11.24 -18.46
CA TRP A 253 -16.03 -10.98 -19.89
C TRP A 253 -15.93 -9.49 -20.27
N LEU A 254 -16.09 -8.57 -19.32
CA LEU A 254 -16.00 -7.13 -19.57
C LEU A 254 -14.56 -6.63 -19.68
N ASP A 255 -13.58 -7.34 -19.10
CA ASP A 255 -12.18 -6.92 -19.01
C ASP A 255 -12.03 -5.44 -18.61
N LEU A 256 -12.68 -5.04 -17.50
CA LEU A 256 -12.84 -3.63 -17.09
C LEU A 256 -11.52 -2.85 -16.98
N GLN A 257 -10.43 -3.53 -16.63
CA GLN A 257 -9.09 -2.92 -16.51
C GLN A 257 -8.23 -3.10 -17.78
N GLY A 258 -8.73 -3.79 -18.81
CA GLY A 258 -8.01 -4.08 -20.05
C GLY A 258 -6.80 -5.01 -19.88
N ILE A 259 -6.66 -5.67 -18.72
CA ILE A 259 -5.52 -6.55 -18.40
C ILE A 259 -5.53 -7.75 -19.33
N GLY A 260 -6.70 -8.34 -19.59
CA GLY A 260 -6.84 -9.47 -20.51
C GLY A 260 -6.40 -9.10 -21.92
N LYS A 261 -6.87 -7.95 -22.43
CA LYS A 261 -6.51 -7.45 -23.76
C LYS A 261 -5.01 -7.18 -23.90
N LYS A 262 -4.39 -6.50 -22.92
CA LYS A 262 -2.94 -6.20 -22.91
C LYS A 262 -2.11 -7.48 -22.84
N MET A 263 -2.49 -8.41 -21.95
CA MET A 263 -1.80 -9.69 -21.81
C MET A 263 -1.90 -10.53 -23.09
N LYS A 264 -3.06 -10.54 -23.74
CA LYS A 264 -3.25 -11.21 -25.04
C LYS A 264 -2.36 -10.62 -26.13
N GLY A 265 -2.15 -9.30 -26.12
CA GLY A 265 -1.21 -8.62 -27.01
C GLY A 265 0.23 -9.08 -26.78
N CYS A 266 0.67 -9.11 -25.53
CA CYS A 266 2.01 -9.59 -25.15
C CYS A 266 2.19 -11.07 -25.52
N ALA A 267 1.23 -11.93 -25.18
CA ALA A 267 1.28 -13.36 -25.47
C ALA A 267 1.40 -13.63 -26.98
N LYS A 268 0.71 -12.86 -27.83
CA LYS A 268 0.86 -12.97 -29.30
C LYS A 268 2.25 -12.59 -29.78
N ARG A 269 2.80 -11.46 -29.31
CA ARG A 269 4.15 -11.03 -29.67
C ARG A 269 5.20 -12.05 -29.24
N LEU A 270 5.03 -12.62 -28.05
CA LEU A 270 5.90 -13.68 -27.55
C LEU A 270 5.83 -14.92 -28.42
N ASP A 271 4.62 -15.33 -28.82
CA ASP A 271 4.44 -16.52 -29.66
C ASP A 271 5.14 -16.36 -31.02
N VAL A 272 5.06 -15.16 -31.62
CA VAL A 272 5.80 -14.81 -32.85
C VAL A 272 7.31 -14.93 -32.67
N ILE A 273 7.85 -14.45 -31.54
CA ILE A 273 9.29 -14.56 -31.24
C ILE A 273 9.68 -16.03 -31.06
N PHE A 274 8.92 -16.81 -30.28
CA PHE A 274 9.19 -18.22 -30.06
C PHE A 274 9.12 -19.02 -31.36
N ASP A 275 8.10 -18.81 -32.20
CA ASP A 275 7.99 -19.48 -33.49
C ASP A 275 9.17 -19.14 -34.41
N GLY A 276 9.57 -17.85 -34.47
CA GLY A 276 10.74 -17.43 -35.26
C GLY A 276 12.03 -18.12 -34.83
N ILE A 277 12.29 -18.18 -33.51
CA ILE A 277 13.50 -18.80 -32.94
C ILE A 277 13.47 -20.33 -33.13
N ILE A 278 12.31 -20.96 -32.91
CA ILE A 278 12.13 -22.41 -33.12
C ILE A 278 12.35 -22.76 -34.60
N ASP A 279 11.75 -22.02 -35.52
CA ASP A 279 11.91 -22.24 -36.96
C ASP A 279 13.36 -22.05 -37.41
N GLN A 280 14.04 -21.03 -36.91
CA GLN A 280 15.46 -20.81 -37.20
C GLN A 280 16.32 -21.96 -36.70
N ARG A 281 16.09 -22.43 -35.46
CA ARG A 281 16.79 -23.61 -34.91
C ARG A 281 16.53 -24.87 -35.72
N LEU A 282 15.28 -25.14 -36.11
CA LEU A 282 14.93 -26.29 -36.95
C LEU A 282 15.61 -26.23 -38.32
N LYS A 283 15.75 -25.04 -38.93
CA LYS A 283 16.50 -24.84 -40.17
C LYS A 283 18.00 -25.12 -39.98
N MET A 284 18.59 -24.64 -38.89
CA MET A 284 20.00 -24.89 -38.55
C MET A 284 20.27 -26.40 -38.38
N ASN A 285 19.41 -27.11 -37.65
CA ASN A 285 19.54 -28.55 -37.42
C ASN A 285 19.47 -29.35 -38.74
N LYS A 286 18.62 -28.92 -39.69
CA LYS A 286 18.52 -29.54 -41.02
C LYS A 286 19.76 -29.28 -41.89
N GLN A 287 20.36 -28.09 -41.76
CA GLN A 287 21.54 -27.69 -42.54
C GLN A 287 22.85 -28.30 -42.01
N SER A 288 22.95 -28.54 -40.69
CA SER A 288 24.16 -29.11 -40.08
C SER A 288 24.35 -30.61 -40.33
N GLY A 289 23.34 -31.31 -40.87
CA GLY A 289 23.38 -32.74 -41.11
C GLY A 289 23.38 -33.56 -39.81
N THR A 290 22.53 -34.58 -39.72
CA THR A 290 22.38 -35.46 -38.56
C THR A 290 23.66 -36.29 -38.34
N LYS A 291 24.70 -35.75 -37.69
CA LYS A 291 25.85 -36.54 -37.22
C LYS A 291 26.48 -35.95 -35.96
N GLY A 292 26.37 -36.71 -34.87
CA GLY A 292 27.28 -36.62 -33.73
C GLY A 292 26.57 -36.83 -32.40
N ASP A 293 26.50 -38.09 -31.97
CA ASP A 293 26.15 -38.60 -30.63
C ASP A 293 27.13 -38.10 -29.54
N GLY A 294 27.41 -36.80 -29.53
CA GLY A 294 28.47 -36.21 -28.71
C GLY A 294 28.65 -34.69 -28.80
N GLU A 295 27.93 -33.97 -29.68
CA GLU A 295 27.96 -32.50 -29.65
C GLU A 295 27.04 -32.00 -28.50
N LYS A 296 27.65 -31.50 -27.42
CA LYS A 296 26.90 -30.96 -26.27
C LYS A 296 25.93 -29.87 -26.73
N ALA A 297 24.67 -29.96 -26.29
CA ALA A 297 23.63 -28.99 -26.64
C ALA A 297 24.11 -27.55 -26.40
N LYS A 298 24.00 -26.70 -27.43
CA LYS A 298 24.48 -25.32 -27.39
C LYS A 298 23.59 -24.41 -26.55
N ASP A 299 22.31 -24.75 -26.44
CA ASP A 299 21.31 -24.08 -25.60
C ASP A 299 20.14 -25.01 -25.24
N PHE A 300 19.24 -24.53 -24.37
CA PHE A 300 18.08 -25.30 -23.93
C PHE A 300 17.09 -25.59 -25.05
N LEU A 301 16.93 -24.71 -26.03
CA LEU A 301 16.02 -24.95 -27.14
C LEU A 301 16.45 -26.17 -27.97
N GLN A 302 17.74 -26.26 -28.31
CA GLN A 302 18.27 -27.43 -29.02
C GLN A 302 17.99 -28.72 -28.25
N PHE A 303 18.19 -28.68 -26.92
CA PHE A 303 17.92 -29.81 -26.04
C PHE A 303 16.44 -30.21 -26.01
N LEU A 304 15.53 -29.25 -25.86
CA LEU A 304 14.08 -29.49 -25.82
C LEU A 304 13.54 -30.07 -27.13
N LEU A 305 14.08 -29.63 -28.27
CA LEU A 305 13.73 -30.17 -29.58
C LEU A 305 14.23 -31.61 -29.76
N HIS A 306 15.45 -31.93 -29.32
CA HIS A 306 15.98 -33.29 -29.35
C HIS A 306 15.11 -34.24 -28.51
N GLN A 307 14.76 -33.84 -27.29
CA GLN A 307 13.91 -34.68 -26.43
C GLN A 307 12.49 -34.89 -26.98
N LYS A 308 11.97 -33.88 -27.69
CA LYS A 308 10.69 -34.01 -28.40
C LYS A 308 10.76 -35.06 -29.52
N GLU A 309 11.91 -35.18 -30.19
CA GLU A 309 12.13 -36.13 -31.29
C GLU A 309 12.42 -37.56 -30.78
N GLU A 310 13.11 -37.72 -29.65
CA GLU A 310 13.47 -39.04 -29.06
C GLU A 310 12.34 -39.75 -28.30
N ALA A 311 11.31 -39.01 -27.82
CA ALA A 311 10.25 -39.58 -27.00
C ALA A 311 9.22 -40.39 -27.82
N GLY A 312 9.48 -41.68 -28.03
CA GLY A 312 8.60 -42.63 -28.72
C GLY A 312 7.37 -43.12 -27.93
N ASP A 313 7.20 -42.77 -26.65
CA ASP A 313 6.05 -43.17 -25.83
C ASP A 313 4.99 -42.04 -25.79
N PRO A 314 3.74 -42.27 -26.26
CA PRO A 314 2.69 -41.24 -26.30
C PRO A 314 2.33 -40.66 -24.92
N LYS A 315 2.70 -41.30 -23.81
CA LYS A 315 2.49 -40.75 -22.44
C LYS A 315 3.58 -39.77 -21.97
N THR A 316 4.70 -39.65 -22.68
CA THR A 316 5.82 -38.76 -22.31
C THR A 316 6.26 -37.81 -23.42
N SER A 317 5.54 -37.75 -24.55
CA SER A 317 5.91 -36.90 -25.67
C SER A 317 5.67 -35.41 -25.39
N LEU A 318 6.73 -34.61 -25.56
CA LEU A 318 6.67 -33.16 -25.44
C LEU A 318 5.92 -32.57 -26.65
N THR A 319 4.81 -31.88 -26.40
CA THR A 319 4.13 -31.09 -27.44
C THR A 319 4.90 -29.79 -27.70
N MET A 320 4.66 -29.13 -28.83
CA MET A 320 5.28 -27.82 -29.08
C MET A 320 4.83 -26.77 -28.05
N ILE A 321 3.59 -26.90 -27.56
CA ILE A 321 3.07 -26.06 -26.47
C ILE A 321 3.88 -26.29 -25.19
N HIS A 322 4.24 -27.53 -24.85
CA HIS A 322 5.11 -27.82 -23.70
C HIS A 322 6.51 -27.23 -23.87
N VAL A 323 7.09 -27.28 -25.09
CA VAL A 323 8.39 -26.65 -25.38
C VAL A 323 8.31 -25.14 -25.15
N LYS A 324 7.35 -24.45 -25.77
CA LYS A 324 7.12 -23.01 -25.59
C LYS A 324 6.85 -22.64 -24.12
N ALA A 325 6.08 -23.46 -23.41
CA ALA A 325 5.79 -23.26 -21.99
C ALA A 325 7.03 -23.45 -21.09
N LEU A 326 7.93 -24.38 -21.40
CA LEU A 326 9.20 -24.56 -20.67
C LEU A 326 10.18 -23.41 -20.94
N LEU A 327 10.22 -22.88 -22.17
CA LEU A 327 10.98 -21.67 -22.50
C LEU A 327 10.44 -20.45 -21.74
N MET A 328 9.12 -20.33 -21.63
CA MET A 328 8.50 -19.28 -20.81
C MET A 328 8.82 -19.42 -19.32
N LYS A 329 8.75 -20.65 -18.78
CA LYS A 329 8.91 -20.92 -17.35
C LYS A 329 10.27 -20.50 -16.82
N THR A 330 11.32 -20.67 -17.61
CA THR A 330 12.70 -20.33 -17.22
C THR A 330 12.92 -18.83 -17.08
N HIS A 331 12.17 -17.98 -17.79
CA HIS A 331 12.17 -16.53 -17.60
C HIS A 331 11.45 -16.08 -16.32
N HIS A 332 10.40 -16.80 -15.90
CA HIS A 332 9.71 -16.53 -14.62
C HIS A 332 10.54 -16.87 -13.37
N ILE A 333 11.79 -17.35 -13.51
CA ILE A 333 12.71 -17.62 -12.39
C ILE A 333 13.37 -16.33 -11.89
N ILE A 334 13.40 -15.25 -12.69
CA ILE A 334 13.97 -13.97 -12.27
C ILE A 334 12.99 -13.28 -11.31
N PRO A 335 13.39 -12.97 -10.06
CA PRO A 335 12.49 -12.36 -9.09
C PRO A 335 11.92 -11.03 -9.60
N SER A 336 10.59 -10.93 -9.65
CA SER A 336 9.82 -9.72 -9.97
C SER A 336 9.91 -8.62 -8.89
N GLN A 337 10.71 -8.84 -7.83
CA GLN A 337 10.81 -7.94 -6.69
C GLN A 337 11.39 -6.55 -7.04
N PHE A 338 12.06 -6.39 -8.18
CA PHE A 338 12.62 -5.10 -8.59
C PHE A 338 11.61 -4.14 -9.24
N TYR A 339 10.50 -4.63 -9.83
CA TYR A 339 9.53 -3.77 -10.54
C TYR A 339 8.26 -3.46 -9.73
N CYS A 340 8.02 -4.15 -8.62
CA CYS A 340 6.78 -4.01 -7.85
C CYS A 340 6.80 -2.86 -6.83
N HIS A 341 7.75 -1.92 -6.92
CA HIS A 341 7.93 -0.88 -5.89
C HIS A 341 7.33 0.50 -6.21
N GLN A 342 6.84 0.77 -7.44
CA GLN A 342 6.47 2.16 -7.79
C GLN A 342 5.08 2.38 -8.45
N GLU A 343 4.45 1.41 -9.12
CA GLU A 343 3.27 1.72 -9.97
C GLU A 343 1.98 0.92 -9.72
N CYS A 344 1.98 -0.08 -8.83
CA CYS A 344 0.77 -0.89 -8.57
C CYS A 344 -0.30 -0.23 -7.66
N SER A 345 -0.17 1.07 -7.38
CA SER A 345 -1.14 1.83 -6.57
C SER A 345 -2.31 2.44 -7.35
N ASN A 346 -2.27 2.57 -8.68
CA ASN A 346 -3.16 3.51 -9.39
C ASN A 346 -4.17 2.95 -10.40
N THR A 347 -4.40 1.64 -10.49
CA THR A 347 -5.34 1.10 -11.50
C THR A 347 -6.58 0.43 -10.89
N MET A 348 -7.24 1.11 -9.96
CA MET A 348 -8.68 0.94 -9.75
C MET A 348 -9.40 2.26 -10.01
N ILE A 349 -9.12 2.85 -11.18
CA ILE A 349 -9.88 3.97 -11.71
C ILE A 349 -11.25 3.40 -12.14
N LEU A 350 -12.23 3.45 -11.23
CA LEU A 350 -13.59 3.74 -11.67
C LEU A 350 -13.50 5.15 -12.27
N SER A 351 -13.40 5.21 -13.59
CA SER A 351 -13.15 6.45 -14.31
C SER A 351 -14.15 7.52 -13.90
N SER A 352 -13.68 8.77 -13.83
CA SER A 352 -14.53 9.94 -13.69
C SER A 352 -15.68 9.95 -14.71
N HIS A 353 -15.53 9.24 -15.83
CA HIS A 353 -16.59 8.98 -16.82
C HIS A 353 -17.76 8.14 -16.30
N PHE A 354 -17.55 7.19 -15.38
CA PHE A 354 -18.64 6.40 -14.79
C PHE A 354 -19.55 7.28 -13.92
N PHE A 355 -18.96 8.17 -13.10
CA PHE A 355 -19.70 9.14 -12.30
C PHE A 355 -20.25 10.30 -13.13
N HIS A 356 -19.53 10.77 -14.16
CA HIS A 356 -20.03 11.80 -15.07
C HIS A 356 -21.25 11.31 -15.87
N SER A 357 -21.25 10.05 -16.32
CA SER A 357 -22.37 9.43 -17.04
C SER A 357 -23.60 9.23 -16.16
N ILE A 358 -23.42 9.02 -14.86
CA ILE A 358 -24.50 8.99 -13.87
C ILE A 358 -25.00 10.43 -13.60
N SER A 359 -24.10 11.42 -13.49
CA SER A 359 -24.48 12.83 -13.30
C SER A 359 -25.20 13.44 -14.50
N SER A 360 -24.82 13.05 -15.73
CA SER A 360 -25.44 13.52 -16.96
C SER A 360 -26.81 12.87 -17.20
N LEU A 361 -26.99 11.61 -16.79
CA LEU A 361 -28.32 10.98 -16.73
C LEU A 361 -29.23 11.64 -15.67
N TRP A 362 -28.64 12.22 -14.62
CA TRP A 362 -29.36 12.86 -13.52
C TRP A 362 -29.91 14.24 -13.88
N LEU A 363 -29.30 14.93 -14.86
CA LEU A 363 -29.65 16.30 -15.25
C LEU A 363 -30.73 16.40 -16.35
N GLN A 364 -31.34 15.29 -16.76
CA GLN A 364 -32.36 15.26 -17.84
C GLN A 364 -33.78 14.87 -17.38
N LEU A 365 -34.02 14.66 -16.09
CA LEU A 365 -35.35 14.27 -15.58
C LEU A 365 -36.12 15.48 -15.04
N ASN A 366 -37.12 15.91 -15.81
CA ASN A 366 -38.00 17.04 -15.50
C ASN A 366 -38.95 16.75 -14.32
N HIS A 367 -38.69 17.47 -13.22
CA HIS A 367 -39.60 18.26 -12.38
C HIS A 367 -40.95 17.78 -11.79
N VAL A 368 -41.39 16.51 -11.91
CA VAL A 368 -42.64 16.10 -11.20
C VAL A 368 -42.52 14.89 -10.26
N ASP A 369 -41.51 14.02 -10.37
CA ASP A 369 -41.34 12.85 -9.47
C ASP A 369 -40.06 12.85 -8.60
N TYR A 370 -39.41 14.02 -8.49
CA TYR A 370 -38.15 14.19 -7.75
C TYR A 370 -38.27 13.85 -6.27
N GLU A 371 -39.35 14.29 -5.62
CA GLU A 371 -39.50 14.12 -4.16
C GLU A 371 -39.69 12.65 -3.76
N ILE A 372 -40.49 11.89 -4.51
CA ILE A 372 -40.73 10.47 -4.23
C ILE A 372 -39.46 9.63 -4.48
N THR A 373 -38.70 9.97 -5.53
CA THR A 373 -37.44 9.29 -5.86
C THR A 373 -36.37 9.54 -4.79
N VAL A 374 -36.26 10.78 -4.30
CA VAL A 374 -35.36 11.14 -3.20
C VAL A 374 -35.79 10.44 -1.90
N VAL A 375 -37.09 10.37 -1.60
CA VAL A 375 -37.60 9.70 -0.39
C VAL A 375 -37.36 8.19 -0.42
N LEU A 376 -37.62 7.50 -1.54
CA LEU A 376 -37.38 6.06 -1.64
C LEU A 376 -35.88 5.70 -1.62
N PHE A 377 -35.05 6.53 -2.26
CA PHE A 377 -33.60 6.36 -2.24
C PHE A 377 -33.01 6.59 -0.84
N THR A 378 -33.47 7.63 -0.13
CA THR A 378 -33.06 7.91 1.24
C THR A 378 -33.51 6.82 2.21
N VAL A 379 -34.74 6.30 2.09
CA VAL A 379 -35.24 5.19 2.90
C VAL A 379 -34.43 3.91 2.64
N SER A 380 -34.10 3.58 1.38
CA SER A 380 -33.23 2.43 1.06
C SER A 380 -31.82 2.59 1.64
N LEU A 381 -31.23 3.79 1.55
CA LEU A 381 -29.94 4.10 2.17
C LEU A 381 -29.98 3.93 3.70
N LEU A 382 -31.04 4.38 4.35
CA LEU A 382 -31.23 4.25 5.80
C LEU A 382 -31.41 2.79 6.22
N VAL A 383 -32.15 1.99 5.46
CA VAL A 383 -32.31 0.55 5.71
C VAL A 383 -30.99 -0.20 5.52
N LEU A 384 -30.24 0.12 4.45
CA LEU A 384 -28.91 -0.44 4.22
C LEU A 384 -27.93 -0.04 5.32
N ALA A 385 -27.94 1.22 5.77
CA ALA A 385 -27.12 1.70 6.88
C ALA A 385 -27.51 1.02 8.21
N GLY A 386 -28.80 0.85 8.49
CA GLY A 386 -29.29 0.15 9.67
C GLY A 386 -28.90 -1.33 9.68
N ALA A 387 -29.02 -2.01 8.54
CA ALA A 387 -28.62 -3.41 8.41
C ALA A 387 -27.09 -3.60 8.47
N TRP A 388 -26.32 -2.66 7.90
CA TRP A 388 -24.85 -2.62 7.99
C TRP A 388 -24.38 -2.46 9.43
N THR A 389 -25.00 -1.56 10.20
CA THR A 389 -24.65 -1.34 11.61
C THR A 389 -25.05 -2.51 12.52
N ALA A 390 -26.21 -3.12 12.27
CA ALA A 390 -26.61 -4.35 12.96
C ALA A 390 -25.66 -5.52 12.64
N TRP A 391 -25.07 -5.55 11.44
CA TRP A 391 -24.10 -6.57 11.05
C TRP A 391 -22.71 -6.35 11.68
N ILE A 392 -22.23 -5.10 11.75
CA ILE A 392 -20.96 -4.74 12.42
C ILE A 392 -21.01 -5.01 13.93
N SER A 393 -22.16 -4.76 14.58
CA SER A 393 -22.29 -4.87 16.04
C SER A 393 -22.32 -6.32 16.57
N ARG A 394 -22.55 -7.32 15.71
CA ARG A 394 -22.89 -8.69 16.11
C ARG A 394 -21.77 -9.53 16.72
N ASN A 395 -20.52 -9.10 16.69
CA ASN A 395 -19.42 -9.82 17.35
C ASN A 395 -18.22 -8.89 17.58
N THR A 396 -18.39 -7.88 18.43
CA THR A 396 -17.25 -7.17 19.01
C THR A 396 -16.72 -7.99 20.20
N PRO A 397 -15.39 -8.11 20.38
CA PRO A 397 -14.84 -8.64 21.64
C PRO A 397 -15.39 -7.82 22.82
N PRO A 398 -15.29 -8.29 24.07
CA PRO A 398 -15.68 -7.48 25.23
C PRO A 398 -14.81 -6.22 25.23
N LEU A 399 -15.38 -5.14 24.70
CA LEU A 399 -14.75 -3.84 24.65
C LEU A 399 -15.09 -3.07 25.93
N PRO A 400 -14.26 -2.09 26.32
CA PRO A 400 -14.58 -1.20 27.41
C PRO A 400 -15.96 -0.55 27.21
N PRO A 401 -16.66 -0.21 28.31
CA PRO A 401 -17.93 0.50 28.23
C PRO A 401 -17.75 1.85 27.53
N GLY A 402 -18.82 2.34 26.90
CA GLY A 402 -18.80 3.63 26.23
C GLY A 402 -20.15 3.99 25.61
N PRO A 403 -20.33 5.28 25.22
CA PRO A 403 -21.54 5.73 24.58
C PRO A 403 -21.74 5.05 23.21
N ARG A 404 -23.00 4.83 22.85
CA ARG A 404 -23.36 4.27 21.54
C ARG A 404 -23.24 5.36 20.48
N GLY A 405 -22.45 5.07 19.45
CA GLY A 405 -22.28 5.96 18.30
C GLY A 405 -23.31 5.73 17.20
N LEU A 406 -23.42 6.73 16.31
CA LEU A 406 -24.20 6.63 15.08
C LEU A 406 -23.50 5.70 14.06
N PRO A 407 -24.28 5.13 13.12
CA PRO A 407 -23.74 4.50 11.92
C PRO A 407 -22.66 5.33 11.22
N LEU A 408 -21.56 4.67 10.81
CA LEU A 408 -20.45 5.23 10.01
C LEU A 408 -19.59 6.30 10.72
N VAL A 409 -20.20 7.30 11.34
CA VAL A 409 -19.50 8.42 12.02
C VAL A 409 -19.17 8.13 13.48
N GLY A 410 -19.84 7.16 14.11
CA GLY A 410 -19.63 6.82 15.50
C GLY A 410 -20.05 7.95 16.44
N ASN A 411 -19.15 8.32 17.35
CA ASN A 411 -19.35 9.31 18.39
C ASN A 411 -18.92 10.72 17.97
N LEU A 412 -18.35 10.89 16.76
CA LEU A 412 -17.85 12.19 16.28
C LEU A 412 -18.87 13.34 16.41
N PRO A 413 -20.15 13.16 16.03
CA PRO A 413 -21.11 14.26 16.11
C PRO A 413 -21.48 14.67 17.55
N PHE A 414 -21.13 13.86 18.54
CA PHE A 414 -21.45 14.07 19.94
C PHE A 414 -20.24 14.52 20.77
N LEU A 415 -19.09 14.75 20.12
CA LEU A 415 -17.92 15.29 20.79
C LEU A 415 -18.07 16.81 20.94
N ASP A 416 -17.89 17.28 22.18
CA ASP A 416 -17.78 18.70 22.46
C ASP A 416 -16.42 19.23 21.95
N PRO A 417 -16.35 20.44 21.37
CA PRO A 417 -15.08 21.09 21.06
C PRO A 417 -14.08 21.11 22.22
N GLU A 418 -14.55 21.20 23.47
CA GLU A 418 -13.74 21.00 24.66
C GLU A 418 -13.57 19.50 24.98
N LEU A 419 -12.76 18.83 24.16
CA LEU A 419 -12.59 17.36 24.23
C LEU A 419 -12.21 16.83 25.62
N HIS A 420 -11.37 17.55 26.35
CA HIS A 420 -10.88 17.11 27.66
C HIS A 420 -11.99 17.09 28.74
N THR A 421 -12.88 18.08 28.76
CA THR A 421 -14.04 18.11 29.68
C THR A 421 -15.11 17.10 29.26
N CYS A 422 -15.32 16.94 27.95
CA CYS A 422 -16.17 15.89 27.39
C CYS A 422 -15.72 14.49 27.83
N PHE A 423 -14.42 14.19 27.68
CA PHE A 423 -13.82 12.91 28.07
C PHE A 423 -13.87 12.68 29.59
N GLN A 424 -13.71 13.73 30.39
CA GLN A 424 -13.89 13.63 31.84
C GLN A 424 -15.33 13.27 32.21
N THR A 425 -16.31 13.91 31.59
CA THR A 425 -17.75 13.61 31.80
C THR A 425 -18.08 12.17 31.40
N LEU A 426 -17.54 11.71 30.26
CA LEU A 426 -17.70 10.34 29.81
C LEU A 426 -17.05 9.33 30.76
N ALA A 427 -15.89 9.65 31.33
CA ALA A 427 -15.24 8.80 32.31
C ALA A 427 -16.02 8.70 33.63
N GLN A 428 -16.69 9.77 34.05
CA GLN A 428 -17.60 9.74 35.20
C GLN A 428 -18.81 8.83 34.95
N ALA A 429 -19.32 8.80 33.71
CA ALA A 429 -20.50 8.02 33.34
C ALA A 429 -20.20 6.53 33.08
N TYR A 430 -19.10 6.23 32.40
CA TYR A 430 -18.79 4.87 31.91
C TYR A 430 -17.63 4.20 32.65
N GLY A 431 -16.91 4.93 33.51
CA GLY A 431 -15.76 4.43 34.26
C GLY A 431 -14.41 4.87 33.67
N PRO A 432 -13.30 4.40 34.25
CA PRO A 432 -11.96 4.93 33.99
C PRO A 432 -11.36 4.57 32.63
N ILE A 433 -11.98 3.62 31.90
CA ILE A 433 -11.58 3.20 30.55
C ILE A 433 -12.83 3.27 29.67
N VAL A 434 -12.89 4.26 28.79
CA VAL A 434 -14.06 4.53 27.95
C VAL A 434 -13.74 4.27 26.49
N ARG A 435 -14.59 3.48 25.83
CA ARG A 435 -14.52 3.28 24.38
C ARG A 435 -15.25 4.41 23.65
N LEU A 436 -14.62 4.95 22.61
CA LEU A 436 -15.24 5.82 21.63
C LEU A 436 -15.07 5.25 20.21
N GLN A 437 -16.09 5.43 19.37
CA GLN A 437 -15.99 5.16 17.93
C GLN A 437 -15.77 6.49 17.21
N LEU A 438 -14.65 6.68 16.52
CA LEU A 438 -14.30 7.92 15.83
C LEU A 438 -14.25 7.66 14.32
N GLY A 439 -15.41 7.77 13.65
CA GLY A 439 -15.54 7.30 12.27
C GLY A 439 -15.31 5.79 12.18
N THR A 440 -14.32 5.36 11.39
CA THR A 440 -13.91 3.95 11.29
C THR A 440 -12.94 3.51 12.39
N LYS A 441 -12.35 4.44 13.15
CA LYS A 441 -11.38 4.14 14.20
C LYS A 441 -12.04 3.93 15.57
N VAL A 442 -11.41 3.11 16.41
CA VAL A 442 -11.78 2.95 17.82
C VAL A 442 -10.79 3.72 18.67
N GLY A 443 -11.28 4.70 19.42
CA GLY A 443 -10.53 5.42 20.45
C GLY A 443 -10.80 4.83 21.83
N VAL A 444 -9.79 4.80 22.68
CA VAL A 444 -9.93 4.44 24.10
C VAL A 444 -9.41 5.60 24.94
N VAL A 445 -10.27 6.10 25.81
CA VAL A 445 -9.95 7.18 26.75
C VAL A 445 -9.60 6.56 28.10
N ILE A 446 -8.45 6.94 28.65
CA ILE A 446 -7.95 6.48 29.94
C ILE A 446 -7.96 7.67 30.91
N SER A 447 -8.71 7.52 31.99
CA SER A 447 -8.99 8.64 32.92
C SER A 447 -8.72 8.31 34.38
N SER A 448 -7.86 7.30 34.66
CA SER A 448 -7.40 7.01 36.02
C SER A 448 -5.90 6.79 36.11
N PRO A 449 -5.24 7.14 37.23
CA PRO A 449 -3.82 6.88 37.43
C PRO A 449 -3.46 5.39 37.34
N ALA A 450 -4.33 4.49 37.82
CA ALA A 450 -4.11 3.05 37.78
C ALA A 450 -4.08 2.53 36.34
N ALA A 451 -5.09 2.87 35.53
CA ALA A 451 -5.15 2.47 34.13
C ALA A 451 -4.05 3.15 33.29
N ALA A 452 -3.71 4.40 33.59
CA ALA A 452 -2.59 5.09 32.94
C ALA A 452 -1.25 4.40 33.24
N ARG A 453 -1.03 3.94 34.48
CA ARG A 453 0.15 3.15 34.84
C ARG A 453 0.19 1.83 34.07
N GLU A 454 -0.93 1.12 34.00
CA GLU A 454 -1.00 -0.15 33.29
C GLU A 454 -0.64 -0.01 31.80
N VAL A 455 -1.10 1.06 31.16
CA VAL A 455 -0.88 1.32 29.72
C VAL A 455 0.49 1.94 29.44
N LEU A 456 0.92 2.93 30.22
CA LEU A 456 2.14 3.71 29.95
C LEU A 456 3.40 3.15 30.60
N ARG A 457 3.27 2.19 31.53
CA ARG A 457 4.41 1.57 32.24
C ARG A 457 4.40 0.06 32.14
N ASP A 458 3.32 -0.59 32.57
CA ASP A 458 3.31 -2.05 32.71
C ASP A 458 3.17 -2.75 31.35
N ASN A 459 2.53 -2.10 30.37
CA ASN A 459 2.38 -2.54 28.98
C ASN A 459 2.95 -1.53 27.97
N ASP A 460 3.97 -0.78 28.36
CA ASP A 460 4.53 0.34 27.58
C ASP A 460 4.93 -0.06 26.15
N ALA A 461 5.55 -1.22 25.95
CA ALA A 461 5.95 -1.73 24.64
C ALA A 461 4.77 -1.96 23.69
N THR A 462 3.61 -2.38 24.21
CA THR A 462 2.38 -2.62 23.43
C THR A 462 1.78 -1.30 22.94
N PHE A 463 1.84 -0.26 23.77
CA PHE A 463 1.24 1.06 23.52
C PHE A 463 2.26 2.14 23.16
N ALA A 464 3.49 1.76 22.80
CA ALA A 464 4.58 2.68 22.49
C ALA A 464 4.36 3.45 21.18
N ASN A 465 3.67 2.85 20.22
CA ASN A 465 3.43 3.44 18.91
C ASN A 465 2.31 4.49 18.94
N ARG A 466 2.31 5.39 17.95
CA ARG A 466 1.33 6.48 17.82
C ARG A 466 0.45 6.25 16.59
N ASP A 467 -0.82 6.63 16.69
CA ASP A 467 -1.67 6.80 15.52
C ASP A 467 -1.28 8.12 14.86
N VAL A 468 -0.79 8.05 13.62
CA VAL A 468 -0.23 9.20 12.90
C VAL A 468 -1.36 9.91 12.15
N PRO A 469 -1.61 11.20 12.39
CA PRO A 469 -2.54 11.97 11.56
C PRO A 469 -2.10 11.96 10.10
N GLU A 470 -3.02 11.87 9.16
CA GLU A 470 -2.75 11.85 7.71
C GLU A 470 -1.94 13.09 7.29
N LEU A 471 -2.22 14.24 7.91
CA LEU A 471 -1.49 15.48 7.68
C LEU A 471 -0.01 15.40 8.08
N ALA A 472 0.30 14.68 9.15
CA ALA A 472 1.66 14.49 9.64
C ALA A 472 2.40 13.37 8.88
N MET A 473 1.64 12.45 8.26
CA MET A 473 2.17 11.24 7.65
C MET A 473 3.11 11.56 6.47
N ASP A 474 2.71 12.51 5.62
CA ASP A 474 3.49 12.94 4.47
C ASP A 474 4.49 14.08 4.77
N ALA A 475 4.21 14.87 5.79
CA ALA A 475 4.98 16.06 6.17
C ALA A 475 6.20 15.74 7.04
N VAL A 476 6.05 14.78 7.95
CA VAL A 476 6.99 14.49 9.05
C VAL A 476 7.36 13.00 9.09
N ALA A 477 6.40 12.11 8.78
CA ALA A 477 6.58 10.67 8.95
C ALA A 477 7.10 9.92 7.70
N LYS A 478 7.21 10.56 6.53
CA LYS A 478 7.79 9.95 5.32
C LYS A 478 9.27 9.61 5.55
N GLY A 479 9.51 8.38 6.03
CA GLY A 479 10.83 7.84 6.36
C GLY A 479 11.06 7.48 7.84
N HIS A 480 10.03 7.48 8.70
CA HIS A 480 10.17 7.15 10.14
C HIS A 480 11.35 7.87 10.82
N SER A 481 11.45 9.17 10.56
CA SER A 481 12.64 9.98 10.86
C SER A 481 12.39 11.08 11.89
N ASP A 482 11.27 11.00 12.61
CA ASP A 482 10.84 12.00 13.59
C ASP A 482 10.74 11.41 15.01
N ILE A 483 10.68 12.25 16.04
CA ILE A 483 10.62 11.80 17.44
C ILE A 483 9.18 11.64 17.97
N VAL A 484 8.18 12.20 17.30
CA VAL A 484 6.77 12.27 17.76
C VAL A 484 5.96 11.08 17.30
N PHE A 485 6.01 10.76 16.00
CA PHE A 485 5.13 9.84 15.30
C PHE A 485 5.82 8.55 14.87
N SER A 486 7.15 8.52 14.81
CA SER A 486 7.89 7.34 14.39
C SER A 486 7.68 6.16 15.34
N PRO A 487 7.52 4.93 14.81
CA PRO A 487 7.29 3.74 15.63
C PRO A 487 8.50 3.45 16.51
N HIS A 488 8.24 2.82 17.66
CA HIS A 488 9.30 2.46 18.59
C HIS A 488 10.27 1.46 17.94
N GLY A 489 11.54 1.85 17.85
CA GLY A 489 12.60 1.05 17.23
C GLY A 489 13.97 1.72 17.34
N PRO A 490 15.03 1.14 16.73
CA PRO A 490 16.40 1.65 16.85
C PRO A 490 16.57 3.11 16.42
N GLY A 491 15.90 3.53 15.34
CA GLY A 491 15.93 4.91 14.85
C GLY A 491 15.33 5.90 15.84
N TRP A 492 14.15 5.60 16.37
CA TRP A 492 13.51 6.43 17.40
C TRP A 492 14.32 6.47 18.71
N GLN A 493 14.89 5.33 19.14
CA GLN A 493 15.75 5.25 20.33
C GLN A 493 17.00 6.12 20.19
N MET A 494 17.61 6.13 19.01
CA MET A 494 18.72 7.02 18.68
C MET A 494 18.28 8.49 18.76
N LEU A 495 17.20 8.90 18.08
CA LEU A 495 16.70 10.28 18.13
C LEU A 495 16.39 10.72 19.57
N ARG A 496 15.72 9.87 20.35
CA ARG A 496 15.44 10.12 21.76
C ARG A 496 16.72 10.28 22.58
N LYS A 497 17.74 9.45 22.33
CA LYS A 497 19.04 9.55 23.01
C LYS A 497 19.73 10.87 22.68
N VAL A 498 19.76 11.27 21.42
CA VAL A 498 20.32 12.56 20.98
C VAL A 498 19.58 13.73 21.64
N CYS A 499 18.25 13.71 21.64
CA CYS A 499 17.45 14.77 22.25
C CYS A 499 17.69 14.90 23.75
N VAL A 500 17.61 13.79 24.48
CA VAL A 500 17.68 13.81 25.95
C VAL A 500 19.10 14.06 26.45
N ARG A 501 20.12 13.48 25.79
CA ARG A 501 21.51 13.58 26.26
C ARG A 501 22.24 14.80 25.72
N GLU A 502 22.06 15.11 24.44
CA GLU A 502 22.89 16.08 23.75
C GLU A 502 22.20 17.44 23.62
N VAL A 503 20.90 17.48 23.31
CA VAL A 503 20.15 18.75 23.14
C VAL A 503 19.63 19.27 24.48
N LEU A 504 18.93 18.43 25.24
CA LEU A 504 18.31 18.74 26.53
C LEU A 504 19.18 18.33 27.73
N GLY A 505 20.44 17.96 27.49
CA GLY A 505 21.41 17.66 28.53
C GLY A 505 21.74 18.90 29.35
N SER A 506 22.10 18.72 30.63
CA SER A 506 22.42 19.82 31.54
C SER A 506 23.52 20.74 31.01
N ALA A 507 24.60 20.17 30.45
CA ALA A 507 25.70 20.94 29.89
C ALA A 507 25.25 21.88 28.74
N THR A 508 24.45 21.36 27.80
CA THR A 508 23.91 22.14 26.68
C THR A 508 22.89 23.17 27.14
N LEU A 509 22.03 22.81 28.10
CA LEU A 509 21.09 23.77 28.68
C LEU A 509 21.80 24.92 29.40
N GLU A 510 22.93 24.67 30.06
CA GLU A 510 23.76 25.71 30.67
C GLU A 510 24.45 26.58 29.60
N SER A 511 24.95 26.01 28.50
CA SER A 511 25.60 26.79 27.43
C SER A 511 24.66 27.82 26.78
N VAL A 512 23.36 27.50 26.68
CA VAL A 512 22.34 28.42 26.15
C VAL A 512 21.60 29.24 27.22
N TYR A 513 22.03 29.19 28.50
CA TYR A 513 21.41 29.96 29.59
C TYR A 513 21.37 31.46 29.31
N GLY A 514 22.46 32.02 28.78
CA GLY A 514 22.55 33.43 28.44
C GLY A 514 21.48 33.88 27.43
N LEU A 515 21.14 33.03 26.47
CA LEU A 515 20.12 33.28 25.45
C LEU A 515 18.72 33.33 26.07
N ARG A 516 18.36 32.36 26.91
CA ARG A 516 17.08 32.37 27.64
C ARG A 516 16.97 33.58 28.57
N ARG A 517 18.03 33.88 29.32
CA ARG A 517 18.07 35.03 30.24
C ARG A 517 17.87 36.35 29.50
N ARG A 518 18.44 36.49 28.30
CA ARG A 518 18.25 37.67 27.44
C ARG A 518 16.79 37.86 27.06
N GLU A 519 16.12 36.82 26.56
CA GLU A 519 14.73 36.93 26.14
C GLU A 519 13.78 37.23 27.30
N ILE A 520 13.99 36.61 28.47
CA ILE A 520 13.22 36.93 29.68
C ILE A 520 13.42 38.40 30.08
N ARG A 521 14.66 38.91 30.05
CA ARG A 521 14.95 40.32 30.35
C ARG A 521 14.33 41.28 29.34
N ASN A 522 14.24 40.90 28.07
CA ASN A 522 13.54 41.68 27.05
C ASN A 522 12.06 41.81 27.40
N THR A 523 11.41 40.71 27.79
CA THR A 523 10.00 40.70 28.21
C THR A 523 9.78 41.55 29.46
N VAL A 524 10.64 41.45 30.47
CA VAL A 524 10.55 42.30 31.67
C VAL A 524 10.67 43.78 31.32
N ARG A 525 11.61 44.15 30.45
CA ARG A 525 11.76 45.54 29.97
C ARG A 525 10.53 46.03 29.22
N TYR A 526 9.95 45.18 28.37
CA TYR A 526 8.71 45.49 27.67
C TYR A 526 7.53 45.69 28.64
N LEU A 527 7.32 44.77 29.59
CA LEU A 527 6.24 44.92 30.57
C LEU A 527 6.41 46.18 31.41
N HIS A 528 7.65 46.52 31.78
CA HIS A 528 7.96 47.76 32.48
C HIS A 528 7.68 49.01 31.62
N SER A 529 7.86 48.96 30.29
CA SER A 529 7.54 50.10 29.42
C SER A 529 6.04 50.31 29.23
N GLN A 530 5.22 49.30 29.55
CA GLN A 530 3.75 49.36 29.46
C GLN A 530 3.06 49.73 30.79
N VAL A 531 3.80 50.25 31.78
CA VAL A 531 3.21 50.67 33.06
C VAL A 531 2.10 51.69 32.82
N GLY A 532 0.90 51.39 33.32
CA GLY A 532 -0.30 52.21 33.13
C GLY A 532 -1.19 51.81 31.95
N SER A 533 -0.75 50.87 31.10
CA SER A 533 -1.50 50.35 29.95
C SER A 533 -1.90 48.87 30.14
N PRO A 534 -3.06 48.43 29.60
CA PRO A 534 -3.43 47.01 29.62
C PRO A 534 -2.50 46.19 28.71
N VAL A 535 -2.09 45.00 29.16
CA VAL A 535 -1.19 44.09 28.43
C VAL A 535 -1.77 42.68 28.37
N ASN A 536 -1.74 42.04 27.20
CA ASN A 536 -2.13 40.64 27.02
C ASN A 536 -1.00 39.70 27.48
N VAL A 537 -1.05 39.25 28.74
CA VAL A 537 -0.01 38.40 29.32
C VAL A 537 0.14 37.07 28.57
N GLY A 538 -0.96 36.46 28.13
CA GLY A 538 -0.93 35.17 27.42
C GLY A 538 -0.13 35.24 26.12
N GLU A 539 -0.43 36.26 25.30
CA GLU A 539 0.28 36.50 24.04
C GLU A 539 1.76 36.82 24.27
N HIS A 540 2.08 37.67 25.26
CA HIS A 540 3.48 38.00 25.56
C HIS A 540 4.26 36.82 26.13
N MET A 541 3.66 35.97 26.96
CA MET A 541 4.31 34.76 27.45
C MET A 541 4.55 33.75 26.32
N PHE A 542 3.58 33.58 25.41
CA PHE A 542 3.73 32.74 24.23
C PHE A 542 4.87 33.23 23.32
N LEU A 543 4.92 34.53 23.02
CA LEU A 543 6.00 35.14 22.25
C LEU A 543 7.37 35.00 22.94
N THR A 544 7.41 35.14 24.27
CA THR A 544 8.65 34.96 25.05
C THR A 544 9.15 33.52 24.97
N ALA A 545 8.26 32.54 25.09
CA ALA A 545 8.61 31.13 24.96
C ALA A 545 9.16 30.81 23.57
N LEU A 546 8.48 31.26 22.50
CA LEU A 546 8.96 31.09 21.12
C LEU A 546 10.31 31.76 20.88
N ASN A 547 10.51 32.98 21.38
CA ASN A 547 11.80 33.67 21.25
C ASN A 547 12.92 32.96 22.01
N ALA A 548 12.62 32.41 23.20
CA ALA A 548 13.58 31.62 23.96
C ALA A 548 13.94 30.32 23.22
N ILE A 549 12.96 29.59 22.66
CA ILE A 549 13.18 28.37 21.88
C ILE A 549 14.02 28.66 20.64
N THR A 550 13.60 29.60 19.79
CA THR A 550 14.34 29.99 18.57
C THR A 550 15.74 30.52 18.88
N SER A 551 15.93 31.23 19.98
CA SER A 551 17.25 31.65 20.44
C SER A 551 18.13 30.46 20.85
N MET A 552 17.58 29.43 21.49
CA MET A 552 18.35 28.21 21.80
C MET A 552 18.66 27.38 20.56
N LEU A 553 17.81 27.44 19.53
CA LEU A 553 17.98 26.69 18.28
C LEU A 553 19.14 27.23 17.43
N TRP A 554 19.20 28.55 17.20
CA TRP A 554 20.20 29.18 16.30
C TRP A 554 20.64 30.59 16.74
N GLY A 555 20.46 30.95 18.01
CA GLY A 555 20.67 32.31 18.49
C GLY A 555 22.14 32.76 18.52
N VAL A 556 23.09 31.83 18.44
CA VAL A 556 24.54 32.11 18.34
C VAL A 556 24.98 32.11 16.88
N THR A 557 24.36 31.28 16.05
CA THR A 557 24.70 31.08 14.63
C THR A 557 24.29 32.25 13.73
N MET A 558 23.46 33.20 14.19
CA MET A 558 22.92 34.28 13.35
C MET A 558 23.09 35.70 13.93
N LYS A 559 23.33 36.67 13.04
CA LYS A 559 23.29 38.11 13.37
C LYS A 559 21.87 38.56 13.74
N GLU A 560 21.75 39.61 14.55
CA GLU A 560 20.51 40.04 15.18
C GLU A 560 19.38 40.43 14.21
N GLU A 561 19.67 41.24 13.18
CA GLU A 561 18.67 41.65 12.18
C GLU A 561 18.07 40.46 11.43
N GLU A 562 18.92 39.48 11.13
CA GLU A 562 18.52 38.32 10.34
C GLU A 562 17.83 37.24 11.19
N ARG A 563 18.26 37.09 12.45
CA ARG A 563 17.55 36.31 13.47
C ARG A 563 16.12 36.82 13.64
N ASN A 564 15.92 38.15 13.60
CA ASN A 564 14.58 38.73 13.69
C ASN A 564 13.74 38.42 12.46
N ARG A 565 14.28 38.55 11.23
CA ARG A 565 13.55 38.22 10.00
C ARG A 565 13.15 36.75 9.93
N ILE A 566 14.12 35.83 10.10
CA ILE A 566 13.86 34.38 10.05
C ILE A 566 12.99 33.94 11.23
N GLY A 567 13.17 34.54 12.41
CA GLY A 567 12.34 34.26 13.58
C GLY A 567 10.88 34.68 13.41
N VAL A 568 10.59 35.75 12.66
CA VAL A 568 9.20 36.10 12.29
C VAL A 568 8.61 35.04 11.36
N ASP A 569 9.29 34.72 10.26
CA ASP A 569 8.81 33.75 9.28
C ASP A 569 8.60 32.35 9.90
N PHE A 570 9.50 31.94 10.80
CA PHE A 570 9.40 30.69 11.53
C PHE A 570 8.20 30.68 12.49
N ARG A 571 7.96 31.75 13.25
CA ARG A 571 6.80 31.83 14.17
C ARG A 571 5.47 31.77 13.41
N VAL A 572 5.39 32.45 12.27
CA VAL A 572 4.22 32.38 11.39
C VAL A 572 4.03 30.94 10.89
N ALA A 573 5.10 30.28 10.44
CA ALA A 573 5.01 28.91 9.97
C ALA A 573 4.60 27.92 11.08
N VAL A 574 5.11 28.08 12.31
CA VAL A 574 4.71 27.24 13.46
C VAL A 574 3.25 27.47 13.84
N ALA A 575 2.79 28.73 13.85
CA ALA A 575 1.40 29.04 14.14
C ALA A 575 0.45 28.42 13.10
N GLU A 576 0.77 28.54 11.81
CA GLU A 576 0.02 27.89 10.72
C GLU A 576 0.02 26.35 10.86
N ALA A 577 1.14 25.75 11.26
CA ALA A 577 1.24 24.29 11.46
C ALA A 577 0.31 23.82 12.59
N MET A 578 0.33 24.52 13.72
CA MET A 578 -0.52 24.22 14.88
C MET A 578 -1.99 24.41 14.57
N GLU A 579 -2.34 25.44 13.79
CA GLU A 579 -3.71 25.66 13.34
C GLU A 579 -4.19 24.51 12.42
N LEU A 580 -3.35 24.08 11.48
CA LEU A 580 -3.67 22.98 10.57
C LEU A 580 -3.80 21.64 11.30
N LEU A 581 -2.89 21.33 12.22
CA LEU A 581 -2.93 20.10 13.03
C LEU A 581 -4.09 20.10 14.05
N GLY A 582 -4.53 21.27 14.49
CA GLY A 582 -5.67 21.42 15.41
C GLY A 582 -7.03 21.27 14.73
N LYS A 583 -7.11 21.34 13.40
CA LYS A 583 -8.37 21.18 12.65
C LYS A 583 -8.73 19.70 12.54
N PRO A 584 -10.00 19.32 12.83
CA PRO A 584 -10.45 17.94 12.63
C PRO A 584 -10.38 17.58 11.14
N ASN A 585 -9.57 16.58 10.82
CA ASN A 585 -9.38 16.10 9.45
C ASN A 585 -10.18 14.81 9.23
N LEU A 586 -11.09 14.83 8.26
CA LEU A 586 -11.95 13.71 7.89
C LEU A 586 -11.13 12.48 7.51
N SER A 587 -9.99 12.68 6.85
CA SER A 587 -9.09 11.59 6.44
C SER A 587 -8.52 10.83 7.63
N ASP A 588 -8.37 11.46 8.80
CA ASP A 588 -7.86 10.81 10.02
C ASP A 588 -8.88 9.82 10.59
N PHE A 589 -10.18 10.08 10.39
CA PHE A 589 -11.28 9.24 10.86
C PHE A 589 -11.81 8.27 9.81
N PHE A 590 -11.56 8.55 8.53
CA PHE A 590 -11.97 7.75 7.38
C PHE A 590 -10.78 7.54 6.43
N PRO A 591 -9.87 6.60 6.73
CA PRO A 591 -8.65 6.40 5.93
C PRO A 591 -8.92 6.11 4.44
N GLY A 592 -10.05 5.48 4.11
CA GLY A 592 -10.48 5.27 2.72
C GLY A 592 -10.74 6.56 1.93
N LEU A 593 -10.92 7.70 2.61
CA LEU A 593 -11.08 9.03 2.01
C LEU A 593 -9.78 9.85 2.03
N ALA A 594 -8.69 9.34 2.62
CA ALA A 594 -7.42 10.06 2.74
C ALA A 594 -6.85 10.51 1.39
N TRP A 595 -7.09 9.71 0.34
CA TRP A 595 -6.66 10.03 -1.01
C TRP A 595 -7.25 11.33 -1.57
N PHE A 596 -8.47 11.69 -1.17
CA PHE A 596 -9.18 12.82 -1.79
C PHE A 596 -8.75 14.18 -1.23
N ASP A 597 -8.13 14.23 -0.05
CA ASP A 597 -7.85 15.48 0.68
C ASP A 597 -9.06 16.44 0.65
N LEU A 598 -10.23 15.95 1.08
CA LEU A 598 -11.52 16.65 0.90
C LEU A 598 -11.53 18.07 1.50
N GLN A 599 -10.71 18.31 2.53
CA GLN A 599 -10.59 19.62 3.18
C GLN A 599 -9.39 20.44 2.67
N GLY A 600 -8.56 19.90 1.78
CA GLY A 600 -7.34 20.56 1.27
C GLY A 600 -6.24 20.75 2.32
N LEU A 601 -6.41 20.18 3.52
CA LEU A 601 -5.52 20.38 4.66
C LEU A 601 -4.14 19.74 4.38
N LYS A 602 -4.11 18.61 3.67
CA LYS A 602 -2.87 17.92 3.32
C LYS A 602 -2.05 18.76 2.36
N LYS A 603 -2.67 19.34 1.34
CA LYS A 603 -2.02 20.27 0.41
C LYS A 603 -1.47 21.51 1.13
N GLN A 604 -2.24 22.09 2.06
CA GLN A 604 -1.79 23.25 2.86
C GLN A 604 -0.57 22.88 3.72
N MET A 605 -0.61 21.73 4.38
CA MET A 605 0.50 21.21 5.18
C MET A 605 1.77 20.99 4.34
N MET A 606 1.66 20.41 3.14
CA MET A 606 2.82 20.25 2.25
C MET A 606 3.45 21.58 1.83
N GLY A 607 2.63 22.60 1.56
CA GLY A 607 3.13 23.96 1.29
C GLY A 607 3.92 24.52 2.46
N LEU A 608 3.43 24.29 3.68
CA LEU A 608 4.08 24.72 4.92
C LEU A 608 5.40 24.00 5.18
N VAL A 609 5.45 22.67 4.96
CA VAL A 609 6.70 21.89 5.02
C VAL A 609 7.73 22.44 4.04
N GLY A 610 7.32 22.84 2.84
CA GLY A 610 8.18 23.52 1.88
C GLY A 610 8.75 24.84 2.41
N ARG A 611 7.96 25.64 3.15
CA ARG A 611 8.43 26.87 3.80
C ARG A 611 9.43 26.57 4.91
N PHE A 612 9.15 25.59 5.78
CA PHE A 612 10.07 25.15 6.82
C PHE A 612 11.40 24.68 6.25
N ASN A 613 11.39 23.84 5.21
CA ASN A 613 12.61 23.36 4.56
C ASN A 613 13.48 24.52 4.05
N LYS A 614 12.89 25.54 3.42
CA LYS A 614 13.62 26.74 2.96
C LYS A 614 14.25 27.52 4.12
N ILE A 615 13.52 27.66 5.23
CA ILE A 615 14.05 28.30 6.45
C ILE A 615 15.24 27.50 6.99
N PHE A 616 15.10 26.17 7.08
CA PHE A 616 16.16 25.30 7.59
C PHE A 616 17.39 25.24 6.69
N ASP A 617 17.22 25.23 5.37
CA ASP A 617 18.34 25.28 4.43
C ASP A 617 19.13 26.59 4.60
N ALA A 618 18.43 27.72 4.68
CA ALA A 618 19.06 29.03 4.92
C ALA A 618 19.84 29.11 6.25
N ILE A 619 19.35 28.43 7.30
CA ILE A 619 20.00 28.37 8.60
C ILE A 619 21.21 27.40 8.59
N THR A 620 21.05 26.23 7.96
CA THR A 620 22.06 25.17 7.93
C THR A 620 23.27 25.54 7.09
N ASP A 621 23.06 26.13 5.91
CA ASP A 621 24.13 26.59 5.01
C ASP A 621 25.09 27.57 5.69
N ARG A 622 24.60 28.30 6.70
CA ARG A 622 25.36 29.30 7.45
C ARG A 622 26.03 28.73 8.70
N GLY A 623 25.38 27.77 9.35
CA GLY A 623 25.97 27.02 10.47
C GLY A 623 27.20 26.21 10.05
N LEU A 624 27.26 25.77 8.79
CA LEU A 624 28.43 25.06 8.22
C LEU A 624 29.65 25.97 7.95
N GLY A 625 29.50 27.30 8.03
CA GLY A 625 30.57 28.27 7.76
C GLY A 625 31.22 28.92 9.00
N LEU A 626 30.80 28.54 10.21
CA LEU A 626 31.29 29.12 11.46
C LEU A 626 32.10 28.10 12.24
N ASP A 627 33.42 28.32 12.32
CA ASP A 627 34.34 27.54 13.16
C ASP A 627 34.16 27.99 14.62
N GLY A 628 33.25 27.32 15.34
CA GLY A 628 32.79 27.76 16.66
C GLY A 628 33.78 27.47 17.79
N GLY A 629 34.30 28.51 18.43
CA GLY A 629 35.02 28.43 19.70
C GLY A 629 34.19 27.74 20.80
N LYS A 630 34.88 27.04 21.72
CA LYS A 630 34.30 26.10 22.70
C LYS A 630 33.24 26.65 23.67
N GLU A 631 33.06 27.96 23.81
CA GLU A 631 32.36 28.54 24.98
C GLU A 631 30.85 28.85 24.80
N SER A 632 30.28 28.82 23.59
CA SER A 632 28.84 29.06 23.42
C SER A 632 28.29 28.34 22.18
N ARG A 633 27.78 27.12 22.35
CA ARG A 633 27.12 26.34 21.29
C ARG A 633 25.60 26.40 21.45
N ASP A 634 24.90 26.68 20.35
CA ASP A 634 23.44 26.51 20.23
C ASP A 634 23.09 25.08 19.75
N PHE A 635 21.79 24.73 19.77
CA PHE A 635 21.37 23.35 19.45
C PHE A 635 21.74 22.93 18.03
N LEU A 636 21.74 23.86 17.07
CA LEU A 636 22.17 23.58 15.70
C LEU A 636 23.64 23.18 15.61
N GLN A 637 24.53 23.89 16.29
CA GLN A 637 25.95 23.54 16.29
C GLN A 637 26.19 22.17 16.92
N VAL A 638 25.50 21.83 18.01
CA VAL A 638 25.58 20.51 18.64
C VAL A 638 25.12 19.41 17.69
N LEU A 639 23.99 19.61 17.01
CA LEU A 639 23.43 18.61 16.09
C LEU A 639 24.26 18.45 14.80
N LEU A 640 24.83 19.55 14.27
CA LEU A 640 25.75 19.50 13.13
C LEU A 640 27.06 18.79 13.48
N GLN A 641 27.60 19.03 14.68
CA GLN A 641 28.79 18.35 15.17
C GLN A 641 28.54 16.84 15.31
N LEU A 642 27.43 16.44 15.95
CA LEU A 642 27.07 15.02 16.10
C LEU A 642 26.84 14.31 14.76
N LYS A 643 26.27 15.01 13.79
CA LYS A 643 26.14 14.50 12.42
C LYS A 643 27.51 14.27 11.75
N ASN A 644 28.48 15.13 12.02
CA ASN A 644 29.83 15.05 11.42
C ASN A 644 30.76 14.07 12.18
N GLU A 645 30.56 13.88 13.49
CA GLU A 645 31.37 13.01 14.36
C GLU A 645 30.78 11.59 14.55
N GLY A 646 29.59 11.33 14.01
CA GLY A 646 28.75 10.17 14.37
C GLY A 646 29.35 8.78 14.10
N ASP A 647 29.04 7.85 15.01
CA ASP A 647 29.42 6.42 14.97
C ASP A 647 28.84 5.69 13.74
N ALA A 648 29.65 4.84 13.08
CA ALA A 648 29.39 4.26 11.76
C ALA A 648 28.15 3.34 11.67
N LYS A 649 27.53 3.00 12.80
CA LYS A 649 26.39 2.06 12.86
C LYS A 649 25.02 2.71 12.63
N THR A 650 24.83 4.00 12.95
CA THR A 650 23.57 4.74 12.68
C THR A 650 23.83 6.26 12.62
N PRO A 651 24.31 6.81 11.49
CA PRO A 651 24.61 8.24 11.37
C PRO A 651 23.33 9.09 11.31
N LEU A 652 23.32 10.22 12.03
CA LEU A 652 22.24 11.19 11.98
C LEU A 652 22.19 11.85 10.59
N THR A 653 21.06 11.72 9.90
CA THR A 653 20.90 12.30 8.55
C THR A 653 20.47 13.76 8.60
N MET A 654 20.70 14.50 7.51
CA MET A 654 20.24 15.89 7.41
C MET A 654 18.70 15.99 7.46
N THR A 655 18.00 15.00 6.90
CA THR A 655 16.53 14.91 6.98
C THR A 655 16.06 14.75 8.42
N GLN A 656 16.66 13.85 9.19
CA GLN A 656 16.34 13.67 10.62
C GLN A 656 16.65 14.92 11.44
N LEU A 657 17.72 15.65 11.12
CA LEU A 657 18.02 16.92 11.77
C LEU A 657 16.91 17.93 11.49
N LYS A 658 16.55 18.18 10.23
CA LYS A 658 15.46 19.12 9.87
C LYS A 658 14.15 18.77 10.56
N VAL A 659 13.77 17.50 10.53
CA VAL A 659 12.55 17.00 11.16
C VAL A 659 12.59 17.18 12.66
N LEU A 660 13.75 16.97 13.30
CA LEU A 660 13.90 17.19 14.74
C LEU A 660 13.71 18.66 15.14
N PHE A 661 14.06 19.62 14.27
CA PHE A 661 13.81 21.03 14.54
C PHE A 661 12.36 21.47 14.25
N MET A 662 11.61 20.69 13.46
CA MET A 662 10.20 20.97 13.17
C MET A 662 9.28 20.53 14.31
N VAL A 663 9.78 19.69 15.21
CA VAL A 663 9.14 19.19 16.43
C VAL A 663 9.64 19.99 17.63
#